data_AF-A0A443SVM8-F1
#
_entry.id   AF-A0A443SVM8-F1
#
_cell.length_a   1.000
_cell.length_b   1.000
_cell.length_c   1.000
_cell.angle_alpha   90.00
_cell.angle_beta   90.00
_cell.angle_gamma   90.00
#
_symmetry.space_group_name_H-M   'P 1'
#
loop_
_entity.id
_entity.type
_entity.pdbx_description
1 polymer ?
#
loop_
_entity_poly.entity_id
_entity_poly.type
_entity_poly.pdbx_seq_one_letter_code
_entity_poly.pdbx_strand_id
1 'polypeptide(L)'
;MSAFRTKFVPKVRIEKWFPGHMVRGLRQIQSILKRIDCVIEVHDARIPLTGRDSDYHRSLSTIRPSVLVLNKVDLFDKTYQDVVVKKLSKTTPHIIFTDCNKGKNCDKILPKVLNIVRSSERFSRSDSPDINLLVVGIPNVGKSTIINKLRSLHGSKVSKNKSPAAVAPHAGVTRHVMEKIKICENPIVYLLDTPGILEPKNVTVDAIMKMALCSTQSDKIIGTETMCDYLLYWLNKRKKFEYTEVLQIDKPTDDIYELLVKTAISNYLYSRKKLLTGEFSESPDLLKAQDLFLNAFRLGKLGKMMLDEDLLENGNEAIKQQGISKKCHYSLGSMASWIQELNVYLLLPGTATRIQNNSDIVEYSVDFNVAVILEECEMSFTTEDWTPSSVKLIGSDDQHNKSSLSTVKYSTVVAQYMSAKEKSYLRNPPCLPILSLTRIKHAQAFLDSFLFQGKDWFSSRVNLQCHKLVYVRFEILPFIDIGGTLITKFSLDQFSMSNLVRRNLTVHICVKQQRPPQYMSDTNSVSCPHSQMSMKLHFSDIQSTTSLRLIPFPRPGTWFISLQPLCTTDSHENKSHFESEEFRLNLRIRLQPCVMENEQCGGHGLCKENHFRHFYFSSCHCTDGWKGWGCTDGFSSHSHILTVFQTLLLILSNLFFLPAIYIATKCKFYAEAVVYLATMLFSSFYHACDTENIAICIFKYDVLQFCDFYSAILSFWVTIVAMSALPLSVCSMAHMAGALGIALAVQAEKTGLWTFVVPVVTGIAIMLLSWGNQCWQSKSFRLTRRLLHLIPGVAFVITGLVLFAFLETEGNYKYIHSAWHATIALSISFLIPRSSDATKATSVESSTKDAENQSAKESEMIDICEHRLNSDLTSLLSVTNETT
;
A
#
# COMPACT_ATOMS: atom_id res chain seq x y z
N MET A 1 -40.83 18.23 30.72
CA MET A 1 -40.00 17.20 30.07
C MET A 1 -38.66 17.83 29.75
N SER A 2 -37.56 17.31 30.30
CA SER A 2 -36.23 17.78 29.88
C SER A 2 -36.06 17.47 28.39
N ALA A 3 -35.50 18.41 27.64
CA ALA A 3 -35.23 18.18 26.22
C ALA A 3 -34.18 17.07 26.07
N PHE A 4 -34.42 16.09 25.18
CA PHE A 4 -33.43 15.07 24.81
C PHE A 4 -32.18 15.74 24.24
N ARG A 5 -31.00 15.14 24.47
CA ARG A 5 -29.73 15.68 23.98
C ARG A 5 -29.69 15.70 22.46
N THR A 6 -29.17 16.82 21.93
CA THR A 6 -29.04 17.07 20.49
C THR A 6 -27.68 16.64 19.92
N LYS A 7 -26.72 16.34 20.81
CA LYS A 7 -25.36 15.92 20.46
C LYS A 7 -24.92 14.75 21.34
N PHE A 8 -24.22 13.80 20.71
CA PHE A 8 -23.57 12.70 21.41
C PHE A 8 -22.14 13.07 21.80
N VAL A 9 -21.78 12.82 23.06
CA VAL A 9 -20.41 12.95 23.57
C VAL A 9 -20.04 11.61 24.20
N PRO A 10 -19.08 10.85 23.63
CA PRO A 10 -18.71 9.56 24.19
C PRO A 10 -18.01 9.75 25.54
N LYS A 11 -18.37 8.94 26.54
CA LYS A 11 -17.75 8.95 27.88
C LYS A 11 -16.30 8.46 27.86
N VAL A 12 -15.92 7.68 26.84
CA VAL A 12 -14.57 7.10 26.67
C VAL A 12 -13.97 7.58 25.36
N ARG A 13 -12.65 7.81 25.35
CA ARG A 13 -11.91 8.13 24.13
C ARG A 13 -11.96 6.94 23.17
N ILE A 14 -12.65 7.11 22.05
CA ILE A 14 -12.76 6.07 21.01
C ILE A 14 -11.48 6.06 20.18
N GLU A 15 -10.66 5.03 20.33
CA GLU A 15 -9.48 4.82 19.50
C GLU A 15 -9.89 4.40 18.09
N LYS A 16 -9.28 5.04 17.09
CA LYS A 16 -9.46 4.69 15.68
C LYS A 16 -8.69 3.41 15.37
N TRP A 17 -9.31 2.26 15.63
CA TRP A 17 -8.66 0.96 15.46
C TRP A 17 -8.68 0.49 14.00
N PHE A 18 -7.48 0.36 13.42
CA PHE A 18 -7.26 -0.22 12.09
C PHE A 18 -6.13 -1.27 12.16
N PRO A 19 -6.47 -2.57 12.20
CA PRO A 19 -5.45 -3.60 12.28
C PRO A 19 -4.61 -3.69 11.00
N GLY A 20 -3.32 -3.98 11.17
CA GLY A 20 -2.36 -4.07 10.07
C GLY A 20 -2.71 -5.10 8.99
N HIS A 21 -3.55 -6.11 9.29
CA HIS A 21 -4.02 -7.07 8.29
C HIS A 21 -4.93 -6.44 7.23
N MET A 22 -5.72 -5.40 7.56
CA MET A 22 -6.56 -4.69 6.58
C MET A 22 -5.71 -3.86 5.60
N VAL A 23 -4.62 -3.25 6.09
CA VAL A 23 -3.65 -2.53 5.25
C VAL A 23 -2.92 -3.49 4.29
N ARG A 24 -2.57 -4.70 4.76
CA ARG A 24 -2.03 -5.75 3.89
C ARG A 24 -3.06 -6.21 2.85
N GLY A 25 -4.32 -6.37 3.26
CA GLY A 25 -5.44 -6.72 2.37
C GLY A 25 -5.65 -5.69 1.25
N LEU A 26 -5.62 -4.39 1.58
CA LEU A 26 -5.69 -3.31 0.59
C LEU A 26 -4.58 -3.40 -0.47
N ARG A 27 -3.34 -3.66 -0.04
CA ARG A 27 -2.19 -3.85 -0.95
C ARG A 27 -2.31 -5.12 -1.79
N GLN A 28 -2.94 -6.18 -1.27
CA GLN A 28 -3.18 -7.42 -2.00
C GLN A 28 -4.30 -7.28 -3.03
N ILE A 29 -5.38 -6.55 -2.71
CA ILE A 29 -6.47 -6.30 -3.66
C ILE A 29 -5.93 -5.68 -4.94
N GLN A 30 -5.12 -4.63 -4.79
CA GLN A 30 -4.59 -3.91 -5.94
C GLN A 30 -3.80 -4.84 -6.90
N SER A 31 -3.08 -5.85 -6.40
CA SER A 31 -2.28 -6.77 -7.24
C SER A 31 -3.14 -7.80 -7.94
N ILE A 32 -4.26 -8.16 -7.30
CA ILE A 32 -5.25 -9.10 -7.79
C ILE A 32 -6.15 -8.46 -8.85
N LEU A 33 -6.40 -7.14 -8.81
CA LEU A 33 -7.26 -6.45 -9.78
C LEU A 33 -6.89 -6.72 -11.25
N LYS A 34 -5.61 -6.95 -11.56
CA LYS A 34 -5.16 -7.34 -12.91
C LYS A 34 -5.80 -8.65 -13.40
N ARG A 35 -6.17 -9.55 -12.48
CA ARG A 35 -6.72 -10.88 -12.73
C ARG A 35 -8.25 -10.95 -12.63
N ILE A 36 -8.91 -9.81 -12.37
CA ILE A 36 -10.36 -9.69 -12.12
C ILE A 36 -11.04 -9.01 -13.30
N ASP A 37 -12.24 -9.47 -13.63
CA ASP A 37 -13.10 -8.92 -14.68
C ASP A 37 -14.12 -7.91 -14.11
N CYS A 38 -14.66 -8.14 -12.91
CA CYS A 38 -15.60 -7.22 -12.25
C CYS A 38 -15.51 -7.28 -10.72
N VAL A 39 -15.76 -6.15 -10.06
CA VAL A 39 -15.78 -6.03 -8.58
C VAL A 39 -17.22 -6.00 -8.07
N ILE A 40 -17.53 -6.86 -7.10
CA ILE A 40 -18.78 -6.84 -6.34
C ILE A 40 -18.49 -6.18 -4.99
N GLU A 41 -18.93 -4.93 -4.84
CA GLU A 41 -18.85 -4.21 -3.57
C GLU A 41 -20.07 -4.59 -2.73
N VAL A 42 -19.85 -5.15 -1.54
CA VAL A 42 -20.92 -5.51 -0.60
C VAL A 42 -20.92 -4.54 0.55
N HIS A 43 -22.08 -4.00 0.87
CA HIS A 43 -22.26 -3.07 1.99
C HIS A 43 -23.58 -3.31 2.74
N ASP A 44 -23.68 -2.81 3.98
CA ASP A 44 -24.91 -2.94 4.80
C ASP A 44 -25.91 -1.85 4.38
N ALA A 45 -27.13 -2.25 4.03
CA ALA A 45 -28.17 -1.35 3.54
C ALA A 45 -28.58 -0.28 4.57
N ARG A 46 -28.38 -0.52 5.87
CA ARG A 46 -28.67 0.45 6.93
C ARG A 46 -27.69 1.62 6.98
N ILE A 47 -26.48 1.44 6.45
CA ILE A 47 -25.41 2.45 6.41
C ILE A 47 -24.84 2.58 4.99
N PRO A 48 -25.66 2.93 3.98
CA PRO A 48 -25.27 2.89 2.56
C PRO A 48 -24.13 3.85 2.17
N LEU A 49 -23.77 4.80 3.04
CA LEU A 49 -22.73 5.82 2.85
C LEU A 49 -21.61 5.67 3.89
N THR A 50 -21.95 5.46 5.16
CA THR A 50 -20.98 5.35 6.25
C THR A 50 -20.09 4.13 6.05
N GLY A 51 -18.77 4.35 6.17
CA GLY A 51 -17.75 3.31 5.99
C GLY A 51 -17.37 3.06 4.52
N ARG A 52 -17.96 3.79 3.56
CA ARG A 52 -17.53 3.81 2.15
C ARG A 52 -16.69 5.05 1.88
N ASP A 53 -15.61 4.89 1.14
CA ASP A 53 -14.75 6.00 0.70
C ASP A 53 -14.97 6.28 -0.80
N SER A 54 -15.51 7.45 -1.12
CA SER A 54 -15.80 7.83 -2.50
C SER A 54 -14.57 7.82 -3.40
N ASP A 55 -13.37 8.08 -2.88
CA ASP A 55 -12.15 8.22 -3.68
C ASP A 55 -11.48 6.86 -3.93
N TYR A 56 -11.50 5.97 -2.94
CA TYR A 56 -11.07 4.57 -3.10
C TYR A 56 -11.95 3.84 -4.11
N HIS A 57 -13.27 3.95 -3.95
CA HIS A 57 -14.22 3.31 -4.83
C HIS A 57 -14.18 3.92 -6.23
N ARG A 58 -13.97 5.25 -6.36
CA ARG A 58 -13.71 5.88 -7.66
C ARG A 58 -12.48 5.27 -8.31
N SER A 59 -11.37 5.14 -7.59
CA SER A 59 -10.14 4.55 -8.10
C SER A 59 -10.31 3.10 -8.56
N LEU A 60 -11.06 2.27 -7.82
CA LEU A 60 -11.40 0.91 -8.22
C LEU A 60 -12.33 0.88 -9.45
N SER A 61 -13.36 1.71 -9.46
CA SER A 61 -14.36 1.78 -10.54
C SER A 61 -13.78 2.31 -11.85
N THR A 62 -12.74 3.13 -11.81
CA THR A 62 -11.98 3.57 -12.99
C THR A 62 -11.21 2.41 -13.63
N ILE A 63 -10.76 1.45 -12.82
CA ILE A 63 -9.90 0.34 -13.28
C ILE A 63 -10.74 -0.87 -13.72
N ARG A 64 -11.84 -1.17 -13.01
CA ARG A 64 -12.73 -2.30 -13.29
C ARG A 64 -14.19 -1.92 -13.09
N PRO A 65 -15.12 -2.46 -13.90
CA PRO A 65 -16.54 -2.28 -13.65
C PRO A 65 -16.92 -2.83 -12.28
N SER A 66 -17.82 -2.14 -11.58
CA SER A 66 -18.25 -2.50 -10.23
C SER A 66 -19.77 -2.54 -10.07
N VAL A 67 -20.23 -3.45 -9.21
CA VAL A 67 -21.63 -3.57 -8.78
C VAL A 67 -21.70 -3.41 -7.27
N LEU A 68 -22.49 -2.45 -6.80
CA LEU A 68 -22.78 -2.25 -5.40
C LEU A 68 -23.97 -3.12 -4.98
N VAL A 69 -23.75 -3.98 -3.99
CA VAL A 69 -24.74 -4.84 -3.36
C VAL A 69 -25.00 -4.33 -1.94
N LEU A 70 -26.15 -3.69 -1.76
CA LEU A 70 -26.65 -3.27 -0.45
C LEU A 70 -27.41 -4.45 0.18
N ASN A 71 -26.74 -5.18 1.06
CA ASN A 71 -27.23 -6.38 1.71
C ASN A 71 -27.96 -6.05 3.03
N LYS A 72 -28.71 -7.02 3.58
CA LYS A 72 -29.57 -6.87 4.77
C LYS A 72 -30.74 -5.90 4.58
N VAL A 73 -31.34 -5.89 3.39
CA VAL A 73 -32.50 -5.02 3.08
C VAL A 73 -33.74 -5.34 3.92
N ASP A 74 -33.77 -6.47 4.61
CA ASP A 74 -34.81 -6.83 5.58
C ASP A 74 -34.83 -5.91 6.81
N LEU A 75 -33.68 -5.34 7.17
CA LEU A 75 -33.50 -4.38 8.27
C LEU A 75 -33.55 -2.91 7.82
N PHE A 76 -33.58 -2.66 6.52
CA PHE A 76 -33.54 -1.34 5.90
C PHE A 76 -34.93 -0.74 5.72
N ASP A 77 -35.06 0.56 5.99
CA ASP A 77 -36.28 1.30 5.68
C ASP A 77 -36.33 1.67 4.19
N LYS A 78 -37.31 1.08 3.49
CA LYS A 78 -37.45 1.21 2.03
C LYS A 78 -37.87 2.60 1.58
N THR A 79 -38.40 3.44 2.46
CA THR A 79 -38.77 4.82 2.13
C THR A 79 -37.58 5.62 1.59
N TYR A 80 -36.36 5.30 2.04
CA TYR A 80 -35.12 5.95 1.58
C TYR A 80 -34.50 5.31 0.33
N GLN A 81 -35.08 4.22 -0.22
CA GLN A 81 -34.45 3.44 -1.29
C GLN A 81 -34.14 4.31 -2.51
N ASP A 82 -35.11 5.10 -2.98
CA ASP A 82 -34.96 5.93 -4.18
C ASP A 82 -33.98 7.08 -3.96
N VAL A 83 -33.98 7.67 -2.76
CA VAL A 83 -33.05 8.76 -2.38
C VAL A 83 -31.61 8.25 -2.33
N VAL A 84 -31.40 7.07 -1.74
CA VAL A 84 -30.09 6.41 -1.67
C VAL A 84 -29.60 6.07 -3.08
N VAL A 85 -30.46 5.50 -3.94
CA VAL A 85 -30.12 5.21 -5.34
C VAL A 85 -29.73 6.50 -6.08
N LYS A 86 -30.49 7.59 -5.92
CA LYS A 86 -30.20 8.88 -6.56
C LYS A 86 -28.87 9.50 -6.10
N LYS A 87 -28.52 9.35 -4.82
CA LYS A 87 -27.26 9.85 -4.27
C LYS A 87 -26.07 9.03 -4.77
N LEU A 88 -26.20 7.70 -4.75
CA LEU A 88 -25.13 6.77 -5.08
C LEU A 88 -24.94 6.54 -6.57
N SER A 89 -25.96 6.74 -7.40
CA SER A 89 -25.86 6.59 -8.86
C SER A 89 -24.84 7.56 -9.48
N LYS A 90 -24.52 8.67 -8.80
CA LYS A 90 -23.47 9.61 -9.20
C LYS A 90 -22.06 9.00 -9.20
N THR A 91 -21.81 8.01 -8.35
CA THR A 91 -20.48 7.38 -8.19
C THR A 91 -20.49 5.91 -8.58
N THR A 92 -21.59 5.19 -8.35
CA THR A 92 -21.76 3.77 -8.64
C THR A 92 -23.07 3.52 -9.39
N PRO A 93 -23.04 3.29 -10.72
CA PRO A 93 -24.26 3.22 -11.55
C PRO A 93 -25.04 1.91 -11.37
N HIS A 94 -24.44 0.87 -10.82
CA HIS A 94 -25.06 -0.45 -10.69
C HIS A 94 -25.27 -0.80 -9.21
N ILE A 95 -26.51 -0.67 -8.74
CA ILE A 95 -26.88 -0.88 -7.34
C ILE A 95 -27.95 -1.98 -7.25
N ILE A 96 -27.76 -2.95 -6.34
CA ILE A 96 -28.70 -4.05 -6.11
C ILE A 96 -28.95 -4.18 -4.60
N PHE A 97 -30.22 -4.12 -4.19
CA PHE A 97 -30.63 -4.38 -2.82
C PHE A 97 -30.95 -5.85 -2.61
N THR A 98 -30.34 -6.46 -1.59
CA THR A 98 -30.40 -7.91 -1.34
C THR A 98 -30.64 -8.24 0.13
N ASP A 99 -31.22 -9.42 0.35
CA ASP A 99 -31.19 -10.11 1.64
C ASP A 99 -30.76 -11.54 1.36
N CYS A 100 -29.46 -11.80 1.53
CA CYS A 100 -28.89 -13.11 1.22
C CYS A 100 -29.02 -14.15 2.33
N ASN A 101 -29.59 -13.79 3.49
CA ASN A 101 -30.04 -14.77 4.47
C ASN A 101 -31.32 -15.47 3.98
N LYS A 102 -32.31 -14.69 3.51
CA LYS A 102 -33.57 -15.24 2.95
C LYS A 102 -33.50 -15.49 1.45
N GLY A 103 -32.40 -15.11 0.80
CA GLY A 103 -32.15 -15.33 -0.63
C GLY A 103 -32.85 -14.34 -1.57
N LYS A 104 -33.37 -13.23 -1.04
CA LYS A 104 -34.11 -12.24 -1.82
C LYS A 104 -33.16 -11.43 -2.71
N ASN A 105 -33.45 -11.40 -4.01
CA ASN A 105 -32.70 -10.68 -5.06
C ASN A 105 -31.23 -11.11 -5.26
N CYS A 106 -30.73 -12.13 -4.56
CA CYS A 106 -29.33 -12.58 -4.73
C CYS A 106 -29.12 -13.31 -6.07
N ASP A 107 -30.19 -13.86 -6.65
CA ASP A 107 -30.27 -14.42 -8.00
C ASP A 107 -30.04 -13.38 -9.10
N LYS A 108 -30.30 -12.09 -8.83
CA LYS A 108 -30.14 -11.00 -9.80
C LYS A 108 -28.69 -10.50 -9.93
N ILE A 109 -27.83 -10.83 -8.95
CA ILE A 109 -26.44 -10.35 -8.92
C ILE A 109 -25.66 -10.89 -10.12
N LEU A 110 -25.65 -12.21 -10.31
CA LEU A 110 -24.82 -12.84 -11.34
C LEU A 110 -25.25 -12.42 -12.77
N PRO A 111 -26.55 -12.44 -13.15
CA PRO A 111 -26.97 -11.95 -14.46
C PRO A 111 -26.57 -10.50 -14.73
N LYS A 112 -26.68 -9.62 -13.74
CA LYS A 112 -26.30 -8.20 -13.87
C LYS A 112 -24.79 -8.05 -14.10
N VAL A 113 -23.98 -8.76 -13.32
CA VAL A 113 -22.52 -8.78 -13.46
C VAL A 113 -22.11 -9.33 -14.82
N LEU A 114 -22.71 -10.43 -15.28
CA LEU A 114 -22.42 -11.02 -16.59
C LEU A 114 -22.75 -10.05 -17.74
N ASN A 115 -23.85 -9.31 -17.64
CA ASN A 115 -24.18 -8.28 -18.63
C ASN A 115 -23.12 -7.18 -18.68
N ILE A 116 -22.70 -6.69 -17.51
CA ILE A 116 -21.65 -5.66 -17.41
C ILE A 116 -20.33 -6.14 -17.99
N VAL A 117 -19.88 -7.35 -17.59
CA VAL A 117 -18.63 -7.95 -18.08
C VAL A 117 -18.64 -8.16 -19.59
N ARG A 118 -19.79 -8.55 -20.18
CA ARG A 118 -19.94 -8.71 -21.64
C ARG A 118 -19.96 -7.37 -22.37
N SER A 119 -20.48 -6.32 -21.75
CA SER A 119 -20.51 -4.97 -22.32
C SER A 119 -19.20 -4.19 -22.14
N SER A 120 -18.29 -4.66 -21.29
CA SER A 120 -17.01 -4.01 -20.99
C SER A 120 -15.84 -4.72 -21.66
N GLU A 121 -14.80 -3.97 -22.04
CA GLU A 121 -13.55 -4.57 -22.50
C GLU A 121 -12.83 -5.30 -21.35
N ARG A 122 -12.55 -6.60 -21.55
CA ARG A 122 -11.86 -7.45 -20.56
C ARG A 122 -10.35 -7.24 -20.63
N PHE A 123 -9.90 -6.07 -20.18
CA PHE A 123 -8.50 -5.64 -20.24
C PHE A 123 -7.57 -6.67 -19.57
N SER A 124 -6.62 -7.22 -20.35
CA SER A 124 -5.67 -8.29 -19.97
C SER A 124 -6.26 -9.71 -19.81
N ARG A 125 -7.54 -9.95 -20.16
CA ARG A 125 -8.23 -11.25 -20.05
C ARG A 125 -9.17 -11.57 -21.22
N SER A 126 -9.00 -10.91 -22.38
CA SER A 126 -9.84 -11.11 -23.57
C SER A 126 -9.92 -12.58 -24.01
N ASP A 127 -8.78 -13.29 -23.91
CA ASP A 127 -8.64 -14.67 -24.40
C ASP A 127 -9.03 -15.71 -23.34
N SER A 128 -9.33 -15.26 -22.11
CA SER A 128 -9.67 -16.14 -21.00
C SER A 128 -11.18 -16.47 -21.02
N PRO A 129 -11.58 -17.76 -21.16
CA PRO A 129 -13.00 -18.12 -21.17
C PRO A 129 -13.65 -18.02 -19.78
N ASP A 130 -12.85 -17.93 -18.71
CA ASP A 130 -13.31 -17.82 -17.33
C ASP A 130 -13.49 -16.36 -16.87
N ILE A 131 -14.59 -16.08 -16.17
CA ILE A 131 -14.87 -14.78 -15.57
C ILE A 131 -14.46 -14.81 -14.09
N ASN A 132 -13.58 -13.91 -13.68
CA ASN A 132 -13.15 -13.77 -12.29
C ASN A 132 -13.78 -12.54 -11.66
N LEU A 133 -14.46 -12.74 -10.52
CA LEU A 133 -15.13 -11.70 -9.76
C LEU A 133 -14.42 -11.50 -8.42
N LEU A 134 -14.30 -10.26 -7.97
CA LEU A 134 -13.74 -9.93 -6.66
C LEU A 134 -14.84 -9.42 -5.74
N VAL A 135 -15.03 -10.03 -4.58
CA VAL A 135 -15.95 -9.50 -3.57
C VAL A 135 -15.17 -8.63 -2.58
N VAL A 136 -15.58 -7.38 -2.40
CA VAL A 136 -14.96 -6.37 -1.53
C VAL A 136 -16.01 -5.74 -0.63
N GLY A 137 -15.63 -5.28 0.57
CA GLY A 137 -16.52 -4.55 1.47
C GLY A 137 -16.06 -4.60 2.92
N ILE A 138 -16.61 -3.73 3.77
CA ILE A 138 -16.25 -3.66 5.20
C ILE A 138 -16.62 -4.97 5.93
N PRO A 139 -16.05 -5.27 7.12
CA PRO A 139 -16.36 -6.51 7.85
C PRO A 139 -17.87 -6.69 8.13
N ASN A 140 -18.33 -7.94 8.21
CA ASN A 140 -19.70 -8.33 8.63
C ASN A 140 -20.90 -7.78 7.83
N VAL A 141 -20.67 -7.23 6.64
CA VAL A 141 -21.72 -6.84 5.68
C VAL A 141 -22.41 -8.05 5.01
N GLY A 142 -21.81 -9.24 5.10
CA GLY A 142 -22.33 -10.48 4.51
C GLY A 142 -21.65 -10.95 3.22
N LYS A 143 -20.37 -10.60 3.00
CA LYS A 143 -19.56 -11.08 1.87
C LYS A 143 -19.60 -12.60 1.73
N SER A 144 -19.21 -13.33 2.77
CA SER A 144 -19.18 -14.80 2.79
C SER A 144 -20.58 -15.42 2.63
N THR A 145 -21.62 -14.77 3.18
CA THR A 145 -23.03 -15.18 2.98
C THR A 145 -23.44 -15.08 1.51
N ILE A 146 -23.08 -13.99 0.83
CA ILE A 146 -23.35 -13.80 -0.61
C ILE A 146 -22.62 -14.87 -1.43
N ILE A 147 -21.36 -15.16 -1.12
CA ILE A 147 -20.56 -16.18 -1.82
C ILE A 147 -21.22 -17.55 -1.72
N ASN A 148 -21.57 -17.96 -0.48
CA ASN A 148 -22.24 -19.23 -0.24
C ASN A 148 -23.60 -19.28 -0.94
N LYS A 149 -24.36 -18.18 -0.93
CA LYS A 149 -25.67 -18.13 -1.58
C LYS A 149 -25.56 -18.21 -3.11
N LEU A 150 -24.66 -17.44 -3.73
CA LEU A 150 -24.44 -17.49 -5.17
C LEU A 150 -24.00 -18.88 -5.64
N ARG A 151 -23.13 -19.55 -4.87
CA ARG A 151 -22.73 -20.93 -5.14
C ARG A 151 -23.92 -21.91 -5.02
N SER A 152 -24.80 -21.74 -4.03
CA SER A 152 -26.00 -22.58 -3.90
C SER A 152 -27.00 -22.39 -5.05
N LEU A 153 -27.09 -21.17 -5.60
CA LEU A 153 -28.01 -20.84 -6.68
C LEU A 153 -27.48 -21.31 -8.04
N HIS A 154 -26.21 -21.04 -8.35
CA HIS A 154 -25.63 -21.18 -9.69
C HIS A 154 -24.59 -22.30 -9.83
N GLY A 155 -24.19 -22.96 -8.73
CA GLY A 155 -23.21 -24.04 -8.75
C GLY A 155 -23.77 -25.38 -9.25
N SER A 156 -22.88 -26.30 -9.62
CA SER A 156 -23.24 -27.69 -9.94
C SER A 156 -23.93 -28.41 -8.76
N LYS A 157 -24.75 -29.44 -9.04
CA LYS A 157 -25.43 -30.25 -8.02
C LYS A 157 -24.51 -30.69 -6.87
N VAL A 158 -23.24 -31.01 -7.17
CA VAL A 158 -22.22 -31.39 -6.18
C VAL A 158 -21.71 -30.18 -5.38
N SER A 159 -21.61 -29.02 -6.02
CA SER A 159 -21.15 -27.77 -5.40
C SER A 159 -22.21 -27.07 -4.54
N LYS A 160 -23.50 -27.40 -4.70
CA LYS A 160 -24.61 -26.83 -3.92
C LYS A 160 -24.63 -27.27 -2.45
N ASN A 161 -24.05 -28.43 -2.13
CA ASN A 161 -24.03 -29.00 -0.78
C ASN A 161 -22.80 -28.58 0.06
N LYS A 162 -21.94 -27.68 -0.45
CA LYS A 162 -20.73 -27.22 0.25
C LYS A 162 -20.75 -25.71 0.46
N SER A 163 -20.45 -25.27 1.68
CA SER A 163 -20.27 -23.86 2.04
C SER A 163 -18.77 -23.53 2.08
N PRO A 164 -18.19 -22.94 1.03
CA PRO A 164 -16.76 -22.71 0.94
C PRO A 164 -16.24 -21.59 1.87
N ALA A 165 -17.09 -20.64 2.24
CA ALA A 165 -16.69 -19.51 3.07
C ALA A 165 -17.31 -19.62 4.47
N ALA A 166 -16.48 -19.49 5.51
CA ALA A 166 -16.94 -19.50 6.89
C ALA A 166 -17.73 -18.22 7.22
N VAL A 167 -18.82 -18.36 7.98
CA VAL A 167 -19.68 -17.25 8.40
C VAL A 167 -19.70 -17.21 9.94
N ALA A 168 -19.33 -16.07 10.53
CA ALA A 168 -19.40 -15.87 11.98
C ALA A 168 -19.86 -14.43 12.31
N PRO A 169 -20.39 -14.18 13.52
CA PRO A 169 -20.92 -12.88 13.94
C PRO A 169 -19.82 -11.85 14.28
N HIS A 170 -18.57 -12.29 14.47
CA HIS A 170 -17.45 -11.42 14.83
C HIS A 170 -16.64 -11.00 13.60
N ALA A 171 -16.14 -9.75 13.59
CA ALA A 171 -15.31 -9.25 12.50
C ALA A 171 -13.94 -9.97 12.43
N GLY A 172 -13.40 -10.15 11.23
CA GLY A 172 -12.05 -10.72 11.02
C GLY A 172 -11.97 -12.24 10.85
N VAL A 173 -13.06 -12.90 10.46
CA VAL A 173 -13.11 -14.34 10.12
C VAL A 173 -12.24 -14.64 8.89
N THR A 174 -12.47 -13.93 7.78
CA THR A 174 -11.62 -14.00 6.59
C THR A 174 -10.38 -13.15 6.83
N ARG A 175 -9.20 -13.78 6.95
CA ARG A 175 -7.92 -13.10 7.27
C ARG A 175 -6.99 -12.95 6.06
N HIS A 176 -7.21 -13.74 5.01
CA HIS A 176 -6.42 -13.76 3.79
C HIS A 176 -7.34 -13.77 2.57
N VAL A 177 -6.88 -13.22 1.44
CA VAL A 177 -7.59 -13.37 0.17
C VAL A 177 -7.57 -14.85 -0.20
N MET A 178 -8.75 -15.46 -0.33
CA MET A 178 -8.90 -16.91 -0.52
C MET A 178 -8.72 -17.31 -1.99
N GLU A 179 -8.49 -18.61 -2.22
CA GLU A 179 -8.43 -19.20 -3.56
C GLU A 179 -9.72 -19.02 -4.35
N LYS A 180 -9.64 -19.19 -5.68
CA LYS A 180 -10.79 -19.02 -6.60
C LYS A 180 -11.93 -19.99 -6.25
N ILE A 181 -13.09 -19.45 -5.89
CA ILE A 181 -14.31 -20.23 -5.65
C ILE A 181 -15.12 -20.29 -6.94
N LYS A 182 -15.27 -21.47 -7.55
CA LYS A 182 -16.15 -21.66 -8.71
C LYS A 182 -17.62 -21.54 -8.29
N ILE A 183 -18.36 -20.62 -8.89
CA ILE A 183 -19.78 -20.36 -8.57
C ILE A 183 -20.75 -20.69 -9.72
N CYS A 184 -20.26 -20.76 -10.96
CA CYS A 184 -21.06 -21.12 -12.14
C CYS A 184 -20.21 -21.97 -13.10
N GLU A 185 -20.83 -22.94 -13.77
CA GLU A 185 -20.16 -23.79 -14.77
C GLU A 185 -20.37 -23.31 -16.19
N ASN A 186 -21.53 -22.72 -16.50
CA ASN A 186 -21.83 -22.20 -17.83
C ASN A 186 -22.54 -20.83 -17.74
N PRO A 187 -21.82 -19.71 -17.97
CA PRO A 187 -20.38 -19.60 -18.23
C PRO A 187 -19.54 -19.94 -16.98
N ILE A 188 -18.25 -20.22 -17.16
CA ILE A 188 -17.33 -20.50 -16.05
C ILE A 188 -17.08 -19.20 -15.27
N VAL A 189 -17.53 -19.15 -14.02
CA VAL A 189 -17.37 -17.97 -13.15
C VAL A 189 -16.71 -18.36 -11.84
N TYR A 190 -15.64 -17.63 -11.49
CA TYR A 190 -14.94 -17.72 -10.22
C TYR A 190 -15.13 -16.46 -9.39
N LEU A 191 -15.14 -16.62 -8.07
CA LEU A 191 -15.25 -15.54 -7.10
C LEU A 191 -14.08 -15.64 -6.12
N LEU A 192 -13.36 -14.54 -5.93
CA LEU A 192 -12.29 -14.40 -4.94
C LEU A 192 -12.83 -13.67 -3.70
N ASP A 193 -12.76 -14.34 -2.54
CA ASP A 193 -13.15 -13.75 -1.25
C ASP A 193 -11.99 -12.91 -0.69
N THR A 194 -12.30 -11.72 -0.18
CA THR A 194 -11.31 -10.82 0.43
C THR A 194 -11.65 -10.56 1.90
N PRO A 195 -10.64 -10.33 2.77
CA PRO A 195 -10.90 -9.87 4.13
C PRO A 195 -11.72 -8.58 4.09
N GLY A 196 -12.51 -8.33 5.14
CA GLY A 196 -13.23 -7.06 5.27
C GLY A 196 -12.25 -5.89 5.31
N ILE A 197 -12.40 -4.94 4.40
CA ILE A 197 -11.46 -3.83 4.23
C ILE A 197 -12.19 -2.52 4.49
N LEU A 198 -11.60 -1.70 5.36
CA LEU A 198 -12.05 -0.37 5.73
C LEU A 198 -10.87 0.59 5.52
N GLU A 199 -11.04 1.65 4.72
CA GLU A 199 -9.98 2.66 4.57
C GLU A 199 -9.99 3.63 5.77
N PRO A 200 -8.84 3.93 6.38
CA PRO A 200 -8.79 4.67 7.65
C PRO A 200 -9.00 6.19 7.58
N LYS A 201 -9.25 6.77 6.40
CA LYS A 201 -9.23 8.22 6.25
C LYS A 201 -10.54 8.86 6.72
N ASN A 202 -10.42 9.90 7.54
CA ASN A 202 -11.49 10.82 7.94
C ASN A 202 -12.72 10.22 8.66
N VAL A 203 -12.58 9.11 9.38
CA VAL A 203 -13.71 8.54 10.14
C VAL A 203 -14.06 9.41 11.36
N THR A 204 -15.32 9.86 11.44
CA THR A 204 -15.90 10.60 12.56
C THR A 204 -16.37 9.64 13.66
N VAL A 205 -16.56 10.14 14.89
CA VAL A 205 -17.13 9.35 15.99
C VAL A 205 -18.50 8.79 15.61
N ASP A 206 -19.36 9.60 14.99
CA ASP A 206 -20.67 9.20 14.51
C ASP A 206 -20.60 8.01 13.53
N ALA A 207 -19.69 8.06 12.56
CA ALA A 207 -19.46 6.96 11.63
C ALA A 207 -18.99 5.68 12.33
N ILE A 208 -18.08 5.78 13.31
CA ILE A 208 -17.60 4.64 14.10
C ILE A 208 -18.76 4.00 14.87
N MET A 209 -19.62 4.80 15.50
CA MET A 209 -20.76 4.29 16.27
C MET A 209 -21.79 3.61 15.37
N LYS A 210 -22.13 4.18 14.21
CA LYS A 210 -23.03 3.55 13.23
C LYS A 210 -22.49 2.21 12.72
N MET A 211 -21.19 2.14 12.42
CA MET A 211 -20.51 0.89 12.05
C MET A 211 -20.57 -0.15 13.19
N ALA A 212 -20.37 0.27 14.43
CA ALA A 212 -20.44 -0.60 15.61
C ALA A 212 -21.85 -1.17 15.83
N LEU A 213 -22.88 -0.34 15.72
CA LEU A 213 -24.28 -0.77 15.79
C LEU A 213 -24.59 -1.84 14.73
N CYS A 214 -24.04 -1.67 13.52
CA CYS A 214 -24.18 -2.63 12.42
C CYS A 214 -23.26 -3.86 12.52
N SER A 215 -22.48 -3.99 13.60
CA SER A 215 -21.49 -5.05 13.83
C SER A 215 -20.34 -5.07 12.81
N THR A 216 -20.09 -3.99 12.07
CA THR A 216 -18.99 -3.93 11.09
C THR A 216 -17.65 -3.55 11.73
N GLN A 217 -17.68 -3.10 13.00
CA GLN A 217 -16.52 -2.90 13.88
C GLN A 217 -16.67 -3.81 15.11
N SER A 218 -15.55 -4.15 15.77
CA SER A 218 -15.57 -5.00 16.98
C SER A 218 -16.20 -4.30 18.18
N ASP A 219 -17.26 -4.89 18.74
CA ASP A 219 -17.97 -4.42 19.94
C ASP A 219 -17.04 -4.21 21.14
N LYS A 220 -16.02 -5.07 21.29
CA LYS A 220 -15.05 -5.02 22.40
C LYS A 220 -14.22 -3.74 22.43
N ILE A 221 -14.02 -3.11 21.27
CA ILE A 221 -13.17 -1.92 21.15
C ILE A 221 -13.92 -0.66 21.59
N ILE A 222 -15.24 -0.63 21.37
CA ILE A 222 -16.08 0.56 21.61
C ILE A 222 -16.81 0.47 22.95
N GLY A 223 -17.14 -0.75 23.39
CA GLY A 223 -17.93 -1.00 24.59
C GLY A 223 -19.42 -1.01 24.30
N THR A 224 -20.11 -2.05 24.78
CA THR A 224 -21.55 -2.26 24.61
C THR A 224 -22.38 -1.15 25.23
N GLU A 225 -21.97 -0.64 26.39
CA GLU A 225 -22.64 0.49 27.04
C GLU A 225 -22.62 1.74 26.16
N THR A 226 -21.45 2.13 25.64
CA THR A 226 -21.29 3.29 24.75
C THR A 226 -22.13 3.16 23.49
N MET A 227 -22.21 1.95 22.92
CA MET A 227 -23.06 1.66 21.75
C MET A 227 -24.55 1.79 22.09
N CYS A 228 -24.99 1.27 23.25
CA CYS A 228 -26.37 1.43 23.71
C CYS A 228 -26.72 2.91 23.92
N ASP A 229 -25.81 3.67 24.54
CA ASP A 229 -25.99 5.09 24.78
C ASP A 229 -26.15 5.87 23.46
N TYR A 230 -25.30 5.58 22.47
CA TYR A 230 -25.42 6.19 21.15
C TYR A 230 -26.72 5.78 20.43
N LEU A 231 -27.13 4.51 20.54
CA LEU A 231 -28.40 4.04 19.96
C LEU A 231 -29.59 4.78 20.59
N LEU A 232 -29.62 4.91 21.91
CA LEU A 232 -30.64 5.67 22.63
C LEU A 232 -30.70 7.12 22.15
N TYR A 233 -29.54 7.79 22.10
CA TYR A 233 -29.43 9.13 21.52
C TYR A 233 -29.99 9.20 20.10
N TRP A 234 -29.59 8.28 19.23
CA TRP A 234 -29.96 8.28 17.82
C TRP A 234 -31.48 8.12 17.63
N LEU A 235 -32.11 7.26 18.43
CA LEU A 235 -33.55 7.00 18.45
C LEU A 235 -34.33 8.21 18.98
N ASN A 236 -33.94 8.73 20.15
CA ASN A 236 -34.59 9.87 20.79
C ASN A 236 -34.54 11.13 19.91
N LYS A 237 -33.38 11.40 19.29
CA LYS A 237 -33.20 12.54 18.37
C LYS A 237 -34.19 12.51 17.20
N ARG A 238 -34.61 11.31 16.76
CA ARG A 238 -35.57 11.10 15.67
C ARG A 238 -37.00 10.83 16.13
N LYS A 239 -37.26 11.00 17.43
CA LYS A 239 -38.57 10.72 18.05
C LYS A 239 -39.07 9.29 17.81
N LYS A 240 -38.13 8.33 17.69
CA LYS A 240 -38.42 6.90 17.56
C LYS A 240 -38.44 6.27 18.96
N PHE A 241 -39.63 6.16 19.55
CA PHE A 241 -39.83 5.72 20.93
C PHE A 241 -40.31 4.27 21.05
N GLU A 242 -40.38 3.53 19.95
CA GLU A 242 -40.84 2.14 19.88
C GLU A 242 -39.96 1.19 20.72
N TYR A 243 -38.73 1.60 21.04
CA TYR A 243 -37.86 0.87 21.97
C TYR A 243 -38.46 0.76 23.38
N THR A 244 -39.35 1.67 23.78
CA THR A 244 -39.98 1.63 25.11
C THR A 244 -40.87 0.40 25.29
N GLU A 245 -41.64 0.04 24.26
CA GLU A 245 -42.47 -1.16 24.23
C GLU A 245 -41.62 -2.43 24.21
N VAL A 246 -40.57 -2.45 23.37
CA VAL A 246 -39.69 -3.62 23.22
C VAL A 246 -38.89 -3.90 24.49
N LEU A 247 -38.45 -2.86 25.20
CA LEU A 247 -37.72 -2.98 26.46
C LEU A 247 -38.62 -3.05 27.69
N GLN A 248 -39.94 -2.90 27.53
CA GLN A 248 -40.94 -2.88 28.60
C GLN A 248 -40.69 -1.77 29.64
N ILE A 249 -40.54 -0.53 29.17
CA ILE A 249 -40.35 0.66 30.01
C ILE A 249 -41.48 1.67 29.80
N ASP A 250 -41.89 2.34 30.89
CA ASP A 250 -43.09 3.17 30.89
C ASP A 250 -42.96 4.47 30.07
N LYS A 251 -41.74 5.03 29.98
CA LYS A 251 -41.49 6.35 29.39
C LYS A 251 -40.12 6.39 28.71
N PRO A 252 -39.96 7.15 27.61
CA PRO A 252 -38.65 7.43 27.03
C PRO A 252 -37.72 8.13 28.03
N THR A 253 -36.43 7.77 28.02
CA THR A 253 -35.37 8.40 28.84
C THR A 253 -34.15 8.71 27.97
N ASP A 254 -33.30 9.65 28.40
CA ASP A 254 -32.01 9.95 27.77
C ASP A 254 -30.82 9.46 28.59
N ASP A 255 -31.06 8.94 29.80
CA ASP A 255 -30.02 8.36 30.63
C ASP A 255 -29.90 6.86 30.36
N ILE A 256 -28.75 6.46 29.82
CA ILE A 256 -28.45 5.06 29.53
C ILE A 256 -28.48 4.19 30.79
N TYR A 257 -28.07 4.67 31.95
CA TYR A 257 -28.11 3.87 33.19
C TYR A 257 -29.55 3.64 33.63
N GLU A 258 -30.39 4.68 33.60
CA GLU A 258 -31.81 4.54 33.90
C GLU A 258 -32.49 3.55 32.95
N LEU A 259 -32.21 3.66 31.65
CA LEU A 259 -32.73 2.74 30.63
C LEU A 259 -32.36 1.29 30.94
N LEU A 260 -31.07 1.01 31.18
CA LEU A 260 -30.57 -0.34 31.39
C LEU A 260 -31.09 -0.96 32.69
N VAL A 261 -31.16 -0.18 33.78
CA VAL A 261 -31.71 -0.65 35.07
C VAL A 261 -33.18 -1.00 34.92
N LYS A 262 -33.99 -0.11 34.33
CA LYS A 262 -35.42 -0.37 34.10
C LYS A 262 -35.63 -1.57 33.19
N THR A 263 -34.87 -1.67 32.10
CA THR A 263 -34.91 -2.82 31.18
C THR A 263 -34.59 -4.12 31.91
N ALA A 264 -33.57 -4.13 32.78
CA ALA A 264 -33.19 -5.30 33.55
C ALA A 264 -34.30 -5.74 34.52
N ILE A 265 -34.91 -4.79 35.24
CA ILE A 265 -36.00 -5.06 36.18
C ILE A 265 -37.24 -5.59 35.45
N SER A 266 -37.70 -4.90 34.41
CA SER A 266 -38.93 -5.29 33.67
C SER A 266 -38.80 -6.65 33.00
N ASN A 267 -37.60 -7.02 32.53
CA ASN A 267 -37.35 -8.30 31.86
C ASN A 267 -36.82 -9.40 32.80
N TYR A 268 -36.88 -9.18 34.13
CA TYR A 268 -36.39 -10.12 35.14
C TYR A 268 -34.93 -10.58 34.95
N LEU A 269 -34.06 -9.67 34.49
CA LEU A 269 -32.64 -9.91 34.25
C LEU A 269 -31.82 -9.60 35.50
N TYR A 270 -31.55 -10.62 36.30
CA TYR A 270 -30.73 -10.50 37.52
C TYR A 270 -29.44 -11.32 37.43
N SER A 271 -28.41 -10.86 38.14
CA SER A 271 -27.13 -11.54 38.32
C SER A 271 -26.94 -11.85 39.80
N ARG A 272 -26.58 -13.09 40.11
CA ARG A 272 -26.22 -13.50 41.47
C ARG A 272 -24.72 -13.34 41.66
N LYS A 273 -24.32 -12.48 42.60
CA LYS A 273 -22.92 -12.36 43.03
C LYS A 273 -22.79 -12.86 44.46
N LYS A 274 -21.82 -13.74 44.68
CA LYS A 274 -21.43 -14.18 46.03
C LYS A 274 -20.62 -13.06 46.67
N LEU A 275 -21.08 -12.54 47.81
CA LEU A 275 -20.36 -11.55 48.59
C LEU A 275 -19.22 -12.21 49.36
N LEU A 276 -18.29 -11.38 49.83
CA LEU A 276 -17.20 -11.79 50.71
C LEU A 276 -17.71 -12.44 52.02
N THR A 277 -18.96 -12.17 52.42
CA THR A 277 -19.66 -12.77 53.57
C THR A 277 -20.17 -14.20 53.32
N GLY A 278 -20.08 -14.70 52.08
CA GLY A 278 -20.61 -16.00 51.68
C GLY A 278 -22.09 -15.99 51.25
N GLU A 279 -22.80 -14.89 51.49
CA GLU A 279 -24.18 -14.66 51.04
C GLU A 279 -24.24 -14.32 49.54
N PHE A 280 -25.41 -14.48 48.94
CA PHE A 280 -25.65 -14.09 47.55
C PHE A 280 -26.49 -12.83 47.49
N SER A 281 -26.03 -11.80 46.78
CA SER A 281 -26.83 -10.62 46.42
C SER A 281 -27.26 -10.74 44.97
N GLU A 282 -28.56 -10.54 44.75
CA GLU A 282 -29.14 -10.35 43.43
C GLU A 282 -29.15 -8.87 43.09
N SER A 283 -28.53 -8.51 41.96
CA SER A 283 -28.59 -7.17 41.41
C SER A 283 -28.96 -7.20 39.92
N PRO A 284 -29.60 -6.14 39.39
CA PRO A 284 -29.95 -6.07 37.97
C PRO A 284 -28.73 -6.26 37.07
N ASP A 285 -28.84 -7.17 36.10
CA ASP A 285 -27.74 -7.50 35.19
C ASP A 285 -27.71 -6.54 34.00
N LEU A 286 -26.96 -5.46 34.16
CA LEU A 286 -26.84 -4.42 33.14
C LEU A 286 -26.23 -4.93 31.83
N LEU A 287 -25.36 -5.95 31.87
CA LEU A 287 -24.74 -6.50 30.66
C LEU A 287 -25.78 -7.26 29.82
N LYS A 288 -26.63 -8.07 30.46
CA LYS A 288 -27.74 -8.73 29.76
C LYS A 288 -28.74 -7.73 29.20
N ALA A 289 -29.00 -6.64 29.91
CA ALA A 289 -29.87 -5.57 29.42
C ALA A 289 -29.27 -4.85 28.19
N GLN A 290 -27.96 -4.59 28.19
CA GLN A 290 -27.24 -4.03 27.03
C GLN A 290 -27.34 -4.96 25.82
N ASP A 291 -27.10 -6.25 26.01
CA ASP A 291 -27.20 -7.26 24.96
C ASP A 291 -28.63 -7.33 24.40
N LEU A 292 -29.64 -7.30 25.27
CA LEU A 292 -31.06 -7.29 24.85
C LEU A 292 -31.36 -6.06 23.98
N PHE A 293 -30.94 -4.87 24.40
CA PHE A 293 -31.20 -3.63 23.66
C PHE A 293 -30.48 -3.60 22.30
N LEU A 294 -29.19 -3.93 22.28
CA LEU A 294 -28.41 -3.97 21.04
C LEU A 294 -28.90 -5.05 20.08
N ASN A 295 -29.26 -6.23 20.59
CA ASN A 295 -29.80 -7.30 19.76
C ASN A 295 -31.20 -6.97 19.24
N ALA A 296 -32.03 -6.26 20.00
CA ALA A 296 -33.31 -5.75 19.50
C ALA A 296 -33.11 -4.86 18.26
N PHE A 297 -32.09 -3.99 18.27
CA PHE A 297 -31.72 -3.21 17.09
C PHE A 297 -31.18 -4.09 15.95
N ARG A 298 -30.20 -4.96 16.23
CA ARG A 298 -29.51 -5.76 15.20
C ARG A 298 -30.43 -6.77 14.51
N LEU A 299 -31.46 -7.26 15.21
CA LEU A 299 -32.48 -8.16 14.67
C LEU A 299 -33.68 -7.41 14.05
N GLY A 300 -33.69 -6.07 14.08
CA GLY A 300 -34.77 -5.25 13.53
C GLY A 300 -36.06 -5.25 14.34
N LYS A 301 -36.03 -5.68 15.62
CA LYS A 301 -37.18 -5.63 16.53
C LYS A 301 -37.59 -4.21 16.88
N LEU A 302 -36.63 -3.27 16.87
CA LEU A 302 -36.90 -1.83 17.06
C LEU A 302 -37.48 -1.16 15.81
N GLY A 303 -37.73 -1.92 14.73
CA GLY A 303 -38.16 -1.41 13.44
C GLY A 303 -37.02 -1.39 12.40
N LYS A 304 -37.40 -1.08 11.16
CA LYS A 304 -36.46 -0.95 10.04
C LYS A 304 -35.87 0.46 10.04
N MET A 305 -34.57 0.56 9.82
CA MET A 305 -33.86 1.82 10.00
C MET A 305 -32.76 2.03 8.96
N MET A 306 -32.44 3.29 8.70
CA MET A 306 -31.32 3.72 7.86
C MET A 306 -30.56 4.79 8.64
N LEU A 307 -29.37 4.44 9.15
CA LEU A 307 -28.59 5.27 10.07
C LEU A 307 -27.95 6.49 9.40
N ASP A 308 -27.84 6.49 8.07
CA ASP A 308 -27.24 7.56 7.25
C ASP A 308 -28.23 8.64 6.79
N GLU A 309 -29.42 8.71 7.38
CA GLU A 309 -30.44 9.73 7.08
C GLU A 309 -29.87 11.15 7.08
N ASP A 310 -29.08 11.49 8.10
CA ASP A 310 -28.43 12.80 8.24
C ASP A 310 -27.45 13.11 7.08
N LEU A 311 -26.95 12.09 6.39
CA LEU A 311 -26.02 12.25 5.25
C LEU A 311 -26.77 12.47 3.92
N LEU A 312 -28.07 12.18 3.87
CA LEU A 312 -28.92 12.41 2.71
C LEU A 312 -29.48 13.84 2.68
N GLU A 313 -29.89 14.38 3.82
CA GLU A 313 -30.48 15.72 3.97
C GLU A 313 -29.44 16.84 3.85
N ASN A 314 -28.22 16.59 4.35
CA ASN A 314 -27.12 17.55 4.32
C ASN A 314 -26.48 17.77 2.94
N GLY A 315 -27.13 17.38 1.83
CA GLY A 315 -26.66 17.76 0.49
C GLY A 315 -26.58 19.27 0.28
N ASN A 316 -27.48 20.04 0.92
CA ASN A 316 -27.50 21.50 0.86
C ASN A 316 -26.93 22.17 2.14
N GLU A 317 -26.93 21.49 3.28
CA GLU A 317 -26.34 22.01 4.52
C GLU A 317 -24.88 21.61 4.74
N ALA A 318 -24.37 20.50 4.20
CA ALA A 318 -22.93 20.19 4.23
C ALA A 318 -22.12 21.14 3.33
N ILE A 319 -22.76 21.76 2.33
CA ILE A 319 -22.15 22.84 1.53
C ILE A 319 -22.13 24.16 2.33
N LYS A 320 -23.05 24.36 3.31
CA LYS A 320 -23.03 25.53 4.21
C LYS A 320 -22.20 25.31 5.49
N GLN A 321 -22.10 24.07 6.01
CA GLN A 321 -21.33 23.71 7.21
C GLN A 321 -19.87 23.30 6.93
N GLN A 322 -19.46 23.22 5.66
CA GLN A 322 -18.03 23.24 5.31
C GLN A 322 -17.43 24.65 5.40
N GLY A 323 -18.24 25.68 5.65
CA GLY A 323 -17.83 26.98 6.20
C GLY A 323 -17.50 26.89 7.70
N ILE A 324 -16.26 26.51 7.99
CA ILE A 324 -15.47 26.72 9.21
C ILE A 324 -16.20 27.09 10.53
N SER A 325 -16.26 26.13 11.46
CA SER A 325 -15.98 26.38 12.88
C SER A 325 -15.52 25.08 13.55
N LYS A 326 -14.22 24.95 13.81
CA LYS A 326 -13.68 23.89 14.67
C LYS A 326 -13.47 24.47 16.07
N LYS A 327 -14.21 23.98 17.06
CA LYS A 327 -13.86 24.13 18.48
C LYS A 327 -12.63 23.26 18.77
N CYS A 328 -11.51 23.88 19.12
CA CYS A 328 -10.33 23.18 19.63
C CYS A 328 -10.31 23.28 21.15
N HIS A 329 -10.26 22.15 21.85
CA HIS A 329 -9.94 22.11 23.28
C HIS A 329 -8.41 21.96 23.42
N TYR A 330 -7.78 22.87 24.16
CA TYR A 330 -6.38 22.78 24.56
C TYR A 330 -6.31 22.74 26.09
N SER A 331 -5.45 21.89 26.65
CA SER A 331 -5.16 21.91 28.09
C SER A 331 -4.31 23.15 28.44
N LEU A 332 -4.47 23.71 29.63
CA LEU A 332 -3.73 24.90 30.08
C LEU A 332 -2.19 24.73 29.97
N GLY A 333 -1.68 23.50 30.14
CA GLY A 333 -0.25 23.20 29.97
C GLY A 333 0.25 23.38 28.53
N SER A 334 -0.63 23.24 27.53
CA SER A 334 -0.32 23.49 26.12
C SER A 334 -0.36 24.99 25.76
N MET A 335 -1.16 25.78 26.50
CA MET A 335 -1.28 27.23 26.29
C MET A 335 -0.13 28.02 26.93
N ALA A 336 0.45 27.55 28.03
CA ALA A 336 1.58 28.21 28.69
C ALA A 336 2.82 28.33 27.78
N SER A 337 3.05 27.35 26.91
CA SER A 337 4.14 27.38 25.92
C SER A 337 3.88 28.33 24.75
N TRP A 338 2.62 28.68 24.48
CA TRP A 338 2.21 29.58 23.39
C TRP A 338 2.19 31.05 23.81
N ILE A 339 1.93 31.34 25.08
CA ILE A 339 1.81 32.72 25.61
C ILE A 339 3.19 33.41 25.72
N GLN A 340 4.26 32.63 25.87
CA GLN A 340 5.63 33.16 25.98
C GLN A 340 6.19 33.73 24.66
N GLU A 341 5.64 33.33 23.50
CA GLU A 341 6.08 33.82 22.18
C GLU A 341 5.32 35.06 21.66
N LEU A 342 4.16 35.40 22.23
CA LEU A 342 3.26 36.42 21.66
C LEU A 342 3.13 37.72 22.46
N ASN A 343 3.74 37.84 23.64
CA ASN A 343 3.78 39.07 24.46
C ASN A 343 2.39 39.72 24.70
N VAL A 344 1.37 38.91 24.97
CA VAL A 344 -0.01 39.36 25.26
C VAL A 344 -0.27 39.25 26.77
N TYR A 345 -0.63 40.37 27.42
CA TYR A 345 -1.06 40.41 28.82
C TYR A 345 -2.57 40.21 28.93
N LEU A 346 -3.00 39.30 29.80
CA LEU A 346 -4.41 39.04 30.11
C LEU A 346 -4.80 39.80 31.38
N LEU A 347 -5.70 40.79 31.26
CA LEU A 347 -6.38 41.41 32.41
C LEU A 347 -7.62 40.57 32.76
N LEU A 348 -7.64 39.98 33.95
CA LEU A 348 -8.81 39.29 34.50
C LEU A 348 -9.72 40.30 35.24
N PRO A 349 -11.06 40.27 35.03
CA PRO A 349 -11.98 41.07 35.82
C PRO A 349 -12.09 40.48 37.24
N GLY A 350 -11.97 41.34 38.24
CA GLY A 350 -11.60 40.96 39.61
C GLY A 350 -12.62 40.19 40.43
N THR A 351 -12.10 39.40 41.37
CA THR A 351 -12.41 39.48 42.80
C THR A 351 -11.20 38.98 43.58
N ALA A 352 -10.67 39.83 44.45
CA ALA A 352 -9.68 39.44 45.44
C ALA A 352 -10.36 38.60 46.53
N THR A 353 -9.96 37.33 46.66
CA THR A 353 -10.14 36.56 47.91
C THR A 353 -8.90 35.71 48.17
N ARG A 354 -8.33 35.94 49.34
CA ARG A 354 -7.13 35.30 49.90
C ARG A 354 -7.37 33.79 50.05
N ILE A 355 -6.61 32.96 49.34
CA ILE A 355 -6.65 31.49 49.47
C ILE A 355 -5.63 31.07 50.54
N GLN A 356 -6.13 30.44 51.60
CA GLN A 356 -5.33 29.63 52.52
C GLN A 356 -5.31 28.18 51.99
N ASN A 357 -4.13 27.55 52.09
CA ASN A 357 -3.78 26.20 51.62
C ASN A 357 -4.89 25.14 51.71
N ASN A 358 -5.22 24.50 50.58
CA ASN A 358 -5.02 23.06 50.39
C ASN A 358 -5.36 22.62 48.95
N SER A 359 -4.76 21.51 48.58
CA SER A 359 -4.76 20.80 47.30
C SER A 359 -6.16 20.54 46.70
N ASP A 360 -6.53 21.29 45.67
CA ASP A 360 -7.47 20.90 44.61
C ASP A 360 -7.16 21.75 43.35
N ILE A 361 -6.80 21.11 42.23
CA ILE A 361 -6.55 21.81 40.96
C ILE A 361 -7.91 21.96 40.26
N VAL A 362 -8.52 23.14 40.41
CA VAL A 362 -9.75 23.52 39.67
C VAL A 362 -9.34 24.04 38.29
N GLU A 363 -9.74 23.33 37.23
CA GLU A 363 -9.51 23.71 35.84
C GLU A 363 -10.58 24.72 35.39
N TYR A 364 -10.20 25.99 35.22
CA TYR A 364 -11.09 27.03 34.69
C TYR A 364 -11.07 27.01 33.15
N SER A 365 -12.21 26.73 32.52
CA SER A 365 -12.40 26.90 31.07
C SER A 365 -12.92 28.30 30.78
N VAL A 366 -12.17 29.11 30.02
CA VAL A 366 -12.66 30.38 29.48
C VAL A 366 -13.00 30.16 28.01
N ASP A 367 -14.28 30.28 27.66
CA ASP A 367 -14.79 30.13 26.30
C ASP A 367 -14.68 31.45 25.53
N PHE A 368 -14.03 31.44 24.36
CA PHE A 368 -14.08 32.55 23.40
C PHE A 368 -14.78 32.10 22.11
N ASN A 369 -15.75 32.89 21.65
CA ASN A 369 -16.37 32.73 20.34
C ASN A 369 -15.60 33.57 19.31
N VAL A 370 -14.90 32.91 18.37
CA VAL A 370 -14.33 33.58 17.21
C VAL A 370 -15.18 33.24 15.99
N ALA A 371 -15.82 34.25 15.41
CA ALA A 371 -16.48 34.15 14.11
C ALA A 371 -15.45 34.51 13.02
N VAL A 372 -15.14 33.57 12.13
CA VAL A 372 -14.32 33.84 10.95
C VAL A 372 -15.27 33.93 9.77
N ILE A 373 -15.46 35.14 9.26
CA ILE A 373 -16.20 35.39 8.02
C ILE A 373 -15.25 35.05 6.86
N LEU A 374 -15.58 34.02 6.09
CA LEU A 374 -14.95 33.78 4.79
C LEU A 374 -15.87 34.36 3.71
N GLU A 375 -15.57 35.57 3.25
CA GLU A 375 -16.06 36.02 1.96
C GLU A 375 -15.17 35.38 0.87
N GLU A 376 -15.74 34.47 0.08
CA GLU A 376 -15.13 34.11 -1.21
C GLU A 376 -15.31 35.32 -2.14
N CYS A 377 -14.23 36.04 -2.43
CA CYS A 377 -14.26 37.16 -3.36
C CYS A 377 -14.53 36.63 -4.80
N GLU A 378 -15.76 36.81 -5.30
CA GLU A 378 -16.11 36.59 -6.71
C GLU A 378 -15.29 37.53 -7.60
N MET A 379 -14.50 36.99 -8.53
CA MET A 379 -13.89 37.77 -9.61
C MET A 379 -14.74 37.65 -10.88
N SER A 380 -15.17 38.77 -11.42
CA SER A 380 -15.81 38.84 -12.75
C SER A 380 -14.76 38.71 -13.86
N PHE A 381 -14.99 37.79 -14.79
CA PHE A 381 -14.10 37.56 -15.94
C PHE A 381 -14.33 38.62 -17.03
N THR A 382 -13.33 39.45 -17.30
CA THR A 382 -13.24 40.23 -18.54
C THR A 382 -12.18 39.65 -19.47
N THR A 383 -12.46 39.73 -20.76
CA THR A 383 -11.78 39.04 -21.87
C THR A 383 -10.29 39.37 -22.03
N GLU A 384 -9.56 38.35 -22.46
CA GLU A 384 -8.21 38.30 -23.05
C GLU A 384 -6.95 38.73 -22.28
N ASP A 385 -7.02 39.38 -21.11
CA ASP A 385 -5.81 39.62 -20.29
C ASP A 385 -6.07 39.55 -18.77
N TRP A 386 -5.17 38.91 -18.01
CA TRP A 386 -5.28 38.76 -16.55
C TRP A 386 -4.86 40.05 -15.84
N THR A 387 -5.82 40.94 -15.59
CA THR A 387 -5.65 42.11 -14.73
C THR A 387 -6.50 41.97 -13.46
N PRO A 388 -5.99 42.29 -12.26
CA PRO A 388 -6.84 42.47 -11.08
C PRO A 388 -7.43 43.87 -11.12
N SER A 389 -8.65 44.01 -11.65
CA SER A 389 -9.40 45.27 -11.60
C SER A 389 -9.91 45.53 -10.18
N SER A 390 -9.76 46.77 -9.72
CA SER A 390 -10.14 47.25 -8.39
C SER A 390 -11.66 47.26 -8.20
N VAL A 391 -12.15 46.62 -7.13
CA VAL A 391 -13.52 46.82 -6.65
C VAL A 391 -13.62 48.21 -6.03
N LYS A 392 -14.35 49.11 -6.70
CA LYS A 392 -14.70 50.43 -6.18
C LYS A 392 -15.77 50.27 -5.10
N LEU A 393 -15.46 50.63 -3.86
CA LEU A 393 -16.46 50.77 -2.79
C LEU A 393 -17.34 51.98 -3.11
N ILE A 394 -18.64 51.75 -3.35
CA ILE A 394 -19.65 52.80 -3.38
C ILE A 394 -19.77 53.32 -1.94
N GLY A 395 -19.15 54.46 -1.68
CA GLY A 395 -19.38 55.25 -0.47
C GLY A 395 -20.77 55.87 -0.51
N SER A 396 -21.47 55.77 0.60
CA SER A 396 -22.72 56.47 0.90
C SER A 396 -22.53 57.98 0.74
N ASP A 397 -23.25 58.58 -0.21
CA ASP A 397 -23.73 59.96 -0.06
C ASP A 397 -25.19 59.92 0.37
N ASP A 398 -25.49 60.74 1.38
CA ASP A 398 -26.80 60.95 1.95
C ASP A 398 -27.86 61.27 0.89
N GLN A 399 -29.03 60.63 0.98
CA GLN A 399 -30.32 61.29 1.21
C GLN A 399 -31.53 60.39 0.90
N HIS A 400 -32.52 60.52 1.78
CA HIS A 400 -33.96 60.35 1.56
C HIS A 400 -34.64 58.95 1.53
N ASN A 401 -35.32 58.71 2.67
CA ASN A 401 -36.76 58.45 2.84
C ASN A 401 -37.36 57.05 2.59
N LYS A 402 -37.85 56.50 3.72
CA LYS A 402 -39.10 55.74 3.99
C LYS A 402 -39.24 54.40 3.26
N SER A 403 -39.62 53.28 3.89
CA SER A 403 -40.24 53.00 5.19
C SER A 403 -40.27 51.48 5.36
N SER A 404 -39.92 50.93 6.52
CA SER A 404 -40.26 49.53 6.80
C SER A 404 -40.30 49.23 8.29
N LEU A 405 -41.48 48.75 8.67
CA LEU A 405 -41.89 48.23 9.96
C LEU A 405 -41.19 46.87 10.23
N SER A 406 -40.75 46.69 11.47
CA SER A 406 -40.57 45.43 12.22
C SER A 406 -39.67 44.31 11.65
N THR A 407 -38.44 44.19 12.17
CA THR A 407 -37.97 42.93 12.79
C THR A 407 -36.91 43.21 13.85
N VAL A 408 -37.07 42.60 15.01
CA VAL A 408 -36.43 42.94 16.28
C VAL A 408 -35.00 42.39 16.40
N LYS A 409 -34.12 43.28 16.88
CA LYS A 409 -32.78 43.16 17.48
C LYS A 409 -32.35 41.80 18.05
N TYR A 410 -31.12 41.39 17.70
CA TYR A 410 -30.12 40.83 18.61
C TYR A 410 -28.70 41.26 18.15
N SER A 411 -28.31 42.51 18.42
CA SER A 411 -26.91 42.96 18.20
C SER A 411 -26.39 43.93 19.26
N THR A 412 -27.11 44.13 20.37
CA THR A 412 -26.89 45.29 21.27
C THR A 412 -26.40 44.91 22.67
N VAL A 413 -25.41 44.01 22.80
CA VAL A 413 -24.76 43.76 24.11
C VAL A 413 -23.23 43.84 24.10
N VAL A 414 -22.55 43.85 22.94
CA VAL A 414 -21.06 43.82 22.93
C VAL A 414 -20.41 45.20 22.71
N ALA A 415 -21.19 46.21 22.32
CA ALA A 415 -20.63 47.50 21.89
C ALA A 415 -20.28 48.51 23.01
N GLN A 416 -20.45 48.17 24.30
CA GLN A 416 -20.25 49.13 25.39
C GLN A 416 -18.92 49.02 26.16
N TYR A 417 -18.02 48.08 25.81
CA TYR A 417 -16.79 47.84 26.56
C TYR A 417 -15.54 47.64 25.69
N MET A 418 -15.32 48.50 24.69
CA MET A 418 -14.05 48.49 23.92
C MET A 418 -13.47 49.90 23.86
N SER A 419 -12.21 50.04 24.23
CA SER A 419 -11.52 51.33 24.24
C SER A 419 -11.14 51.75 22.81
N ALA A 420 -10.89 53.04 22.58
CA ALA A 420 -10.52 53.59 21.27
C ALA A 420 -9.27 52.93 20.62
N LYS A 421 -8.45 52.22 21.40
CA LYS A 421 -7.28 51.47 20.92
C LYS A 421 -7.63 50.14 20.24
N GLU A 422 -8.80 49.55 20.53
CA GLU A 422 -9.23 48.26 19.95
C GLU A 422 -9.94 48.42 18.59
N LYS A 423 -10.39 49.64 18.25
CA LYS A 423 -10.94 49.93 16.91
C LYS A 423 -9.90 49.81 15.78
N SER A 424 -8.59 49.78 16.07
CA SER A 424 -7.56 49.64 15.03
C SER A 424 -7.34 48.20 14.55
N TYR A 425 -7.75 47.19 15.32
CA TYR A 425 -7.54 45.77 15.00
C TYR A 425 -8.66 45.13 14.16
N LEU A 426 -9.72 45.90 13.86
CA LEU A 426 -10.84 45.49 13.03
C LEU A 426 -10.75 46.04 11.59
N ARG A 427 -9.54 46.11 11.01
CA ARG A 427 -9.41 46.19 9.55
C ARG A 427 -9.57 44.78 8.99
N ASN A 428 -10.63 44.56 8.20
CA ASN A 428 -10.87 43.33 7.45
C ASN A 428 -9.57 42.85 6.77
N PRO A 429 -9.16 41.57 6.92
CA PRO A 429 -8.00 41.07 6.18
C PRO A 429 -8.30 41.19 4.67
N PRO A 430 -7.35 41.68 3.85
CA PRO A 430 -7.58 41.83 2.42
C PRO A 430 -7.83 40.45 1.78
N CYS A 431 -8.86 40.32 0.93
CA CYS A 431 -9.04 39.17 0.05
C CYS A 431 -7.78 39.01 -0.84
N LEU A 432 -6.96 38.00 -0.57
CA LEU A 432 -5.76 37.71 -1.37
C LEU A 432 -6.10 36.74 -2.51
N PRO A 433 -5.66 37.01 -3.76
CA PRO A 433 -6.01 36.18 -4.92
C PRO A 433 -5.32 34.80 -4.87
N ILE A 434 -6.08 33.74 -5.15
CA ILE A 434 -5.59 32.35 -5.28
C ILE A 434 -5.86 31.86 -6.71
N LEU A 435 -4.80 31.71 -7.50
CA LEU A 435 -4.84 31.18 -8.86
C LEU A 435 -4.68 29.66 -8.85
N SER A 436 -5.38 28.95 -9.75
CA SER A 436 -5.34 27.48 -9.83
C SER A 436 -4.56 27.02 -11.06
N LEU A 437 -3.68 26.04 -10.90
CA LEU A 437 -3.04 25.34 -12.02
C LEU A 437 -3.80 24.06 -12.33
N THR A 438 -4.03 23.83 -13.62
CA THR A 438 -4.56 22.58 -14.16
C THR A 438 -3.41 21.66 -14.56
N ARG A 439 -3.62 20.36 -14.35
CA ARG A 439 -2.71 19.31 -14.80
C ARG A 439 -2.85 19.05 -16.31
N ILE A 440 -1.73 19.03 -17.00
CA ILE A 440 -1.56 18.50 -18.35
C ILE A 440 -0.89 17.14 -18.26
N LYS A 441 -1.60 16.10 -18.71
CA LYS A 441 -1.10 14.72 -18.70
C LYS A 441 -0.23 14.46 -19.93
N HIS A 442 0.89 13.76 -19.73
CA HIS A 442 1.74 13.26 -20.81
C HIS A 442 1.65 11.73 -20.92
N ALA A 443 2.11 11.17 -22.04
CA ALA A 443 2.04 9.73 -22.31
C ALA A 443 2.99 8.90 -21.40
N GLN A 444 4.08 9.50 -20.96
CA GLN A 444 5.06 8.89 -20.07
C GLN A 444 4.76 9.24 -18.60
N ALA A 445 5.00 8.29 -17.70
CA ALA A 445 4.77 8.48 -16.28
C ALA A 445 5.67 9.58 -15.70
N PHE A 446 5.16 10.29 -14.69
CA PHE A 446 5.87 11.38 -14.01
C PHE A 446 6.30 12.53 -14.90
N LEU A 447 5.70 12.75 -16.08
CA LEU A 447 6.04 13.90 -16.95
C LEU A 447 4.94 14.96 -17.00
N ASP A 448 3.96 14.88 -16.09
CA ASP A 448 2.84 15.83 -16.01
C ASP A 448 3.32 17.27 -15.72
N SER A 449 2.73 18.22 -16.43
CA SER A 449 2.99 19.66 -16.25
C SER A 449 1.79 20.36 -15.63
N PHE A 450 2.02 21.40 -14.83
CA PHE A 450 0.97 22.19 -14.19
C PHE A 450 0.96 23.59 -14.78
N LEU A 451 -0.12 23.95 -15.47
CA LEU A 451 -0.27 25.21 -16.21
C LEU A 451 -1.57 25.93 -15.83
N PHE A 452 -1.59 27.25 -15.94
CA PHE A 452 -2.84 28.01 -15.90
C PHE A 452 -3.68 27.67 -17.13
N GLN A 453 -4.99 27.52 -16.93
CA GLN A 453 -5.94 27.21 -18.00
C GLN A 453 -6.87 28.40 -18.22
N GLY A 454 -6.85 28.95 -19.44
CA GLY A 454 -7.88 29.83 -19.98
C GLY A 454 -8.98 29.03 -20.69
N LYS A 455 -9.91 29.72 -21.34
CA LYS A 455 -10.97 29.05 -22.12
C LYS A 455 -10.41 28.18 -23.26
N ASP A 456 -9.38 28.69 -23.96
CA ASP A 456 -8.80 28.03 -25.15
C ASP A 456 -7.25 27.98 -25.14
N TRP A 457 -6.60 28.20 -23.99
CA TRP A 457 -5.14 28.27 -23.93
C TRP A 457 -4.57 27.79 -22.58
N PHE A 458 -3.31 27.39 -22.59
CA PHE A 458 -2.53 27.05 -21.39
C PHE A 458 -1.29 27.93 -21.28
N SER A 459 -0.97 28.41 -20.08
CA SER A 459 0.21 29.25 -19.83
C SER A 459 0.92 28.87 -18.54
N SER A 460 2.24 28.95 -18.55
CA SER A 460 3.07 28.88 -17.34
C SER A 460 3.34 30.27 -16.74
N ARG A 461 2.85 31.35 -17.37
CA ARG A 461 3.20 32.73 -17.02
C ARG A 461 2.11 33.36 -16.14
N VAL A 462 2.52 34.17 -15.17
CA VAL A 462 1.63 34.98 -14.32
C VAL A 462 2.13 36.42 -14.28
N ASN A 463 1.21 37.38 -14.34
CA ASN A 463 1.50 38.78 -14.12
C ASN A 463 1.47 39.08 -12.62
N LEU A 464 2.50 39.73 -12.11
CA LEU A 464 2.61 40.15 -10.72
C LEU A 464 2.77 41.67 -10.65
N GLN A 465 2.26 42.25 -9.57
CA GLN A 465 2.40 43.67 -9.25
C GLN A 465 3.23 43.81 -7.98
N CYS A 466 4.08 44.84 -7.92
CA CYS A 466 4.94 45.09 -6.76
C CYS A 466 4.14 45.16 -5.46
N HIS A 467 4.67 44.56 -4.39
CA HIS A 467 4.09 44.48 -3.05
C HIS A 467 2.72 43.78 -2.94
N LYS A 468 2.18 43.21 -4.03
CA LYS A 468 0.94 42.40 -3.99
C LYS A 468 1.25 40.91 -3.91
N LEU A 469 0.72 40.28 -2.87
CA LEU A 469 0.86 38.85 -2.64
C LEU A 469 -0.15 38.05 -3.47
N VAL A 470 0.34 37.07 -4.23
CA VAL A 470 -0.48 36.13 -5.01
C VAL A 470 -0.21 34.70 -4.54
N TYR A 471 -1.27 33.90 -4.40
CA TYR A 471 -1.15 32.46 -4.16
C TYR A 471 -1.46 31.66 -5.41
N VAL A 472 -0.75 30.56 -5.59
CA VAL A 472 -0.99 29.58 -6.66
C VAL A 472 -1.26 28.22 -6.02
N ARG A 473 -2.32 27.52 -6.44
CA ARG A 473 -2.69 26.19 -5.97
C ARG A 473 -2.62 25.14 -7.07
N PHE A 474 -2.15 23.93 -6.72
CA PHE A 474 -2.14 22.76 -7.61
C PHE A 474 -2.28 21.46 -6.82
N GLU A 475 -2.59 20.35 -7.48
CA GLU A 475 -2.90 19.07 -6.84
C GLU A 475 -1.98 17.93 -7.31
N ILE A 476 -1.38 17.25 -6.33
CA ILE A 476 -0.59 16.02 -6.51
C ILE A 476 -1.48 14.82 -6.16
N LEU A 477 -1.69 13.93 -7.13
CA LEU A 477 -2.56 12.76 -7.00
C LEU A 477 -1.85 11.60 -6.30
N PRO A 478 -2.58 10.82 -5.47
CA PRO A 478 -2.02 9.64 -4.84
C PRO A 478 -1.70 8.54 -5.88
N PHE A 479 -0.67 7.74 -5.62
CA PHE A 479 -0.22 6.58 -6.41
C PHE A 479 0.35 6.86 -7.79
N ILE A 480 -0.10 7.92 -8.48
CA ILE A 480 0.32 8.27 -9.84
C ILE A 480 1.54 9.20 -9.82
N ASP A 481 1.60 10.17 -8.91
CA ASP A 481 2.63 11.23 -8.95
C ASP A 481 3.68 11.14 -7.86
N ILE A 482 3.36 10.40 -6.80
CA ILE A 482 4.16 10.31 -5.57
C ILE A 482 5.51 9.62 -5.78
N GLY A 483 5.70 8.98 -6.94
CA GLY A 483 6.90 8.23 -7.32
C GLY A 483 7.93 9.03 -8.11
N GLY A 484 7.64 10.27 -8.49
CA GLY A 484 8.56 11.13 -9.24
C GLY A 484 9.16 12.25 -8.39
N THR A 485 9.82 13.19 -9.05
CA THR A 485 10.34 14.43 -8.47
C THR A 485 9.52 15.61 -8.97
N LEU A 486 8.97 16.40 -8.06
CA LEU A 486 8.29 17.65 -8.38
C LEU A 486 9.31 18.77 -8.53
N ILE A 487 9.34 19.37 -9.71
CA ILE A 487 10.15 20.53 -10.03
C ILE A 487 9.30 21.78 -9.90
N THR A 488 9.79 22.77 -9.15
CA THR A 488 9.25 24.13 -9.15
C THR A 488 10.35 25.09 -9.58
N LYS A 489 10.32 25.52 -10.83
CA LYS A 489 11.28 26.45 -11.42
C LYS A 489 10.60 27.77 -11.74
N PHE A 490 11.20 28.86 -11.29
CA PHE A 490 10.68 30.21 -11.47
C PHE A 490 11.72 31.06 -12.19
N SER A 491 11.31 31.77 -13.23
CA SER A 491 12.17 32.67 -13.98
C SER A 491 11.41 33.93 -14.40
N LEU A 492 12.09 35.07 -14.48
CA LEU A 492 11.48 36.27 -15.05
C LEU A 492 11.37 36.14 -16.58
N ASP A 493 10.30 36.67 -17.18
CA ASP A 493 10.15 36.66 -18.63
C ASP A 493 11.09 37.68 -19.30
N GLN A 494 11.68 37.29 -20.42
CA GLN A 494 12.74 38.06 -21.09
C GLN A 494 12.23 39.41 -21.63
N PHE A 495 10.93 39.51 -21.93
CA PHE A 495 10.28 40.77 -22.36
C PHE A 495 10.07 41.79 -21.23
N SER A 496 10.03 41.37 -19.95
CA SER A 496 9.95 42.30 -18.82
C SER A 496 11.31 42.94 -18.48
N MET A 497 12.41 42.42 -19.02
CA MET A 497 13.77 42.89 -18.75
C MET A 497 14.07 44.31 -19.26
N SER A 498 13.42 44.75 -20.34
CA SER A 498 13.69 46.07 -20.93
C SER A 498 13.18 47.25 -20.09
N ASN A 499 12.19 47.03 -19.22
CA ASN A 499 11.60 48.06 -18.36
C ASN A 499 12.21 48.12 -16.95
N LEU A 500 13.05 47.14 -16.58
CA LEU A 500 13.57 46.94 -15.21
C LEU A 500 15.03 47.38 -15.02
N VAL A 501 15.65 48.01 -16.02
CA VAL A 501 17.10 48.32 -16.13
C VAL A 501 17.66 49.27 -15.03
N ARG A 502 16.87 49.73 -14.06
CA ARG A 502 17.33 50.63 -12.95
C ARG A 502 16.79 50.25 -11.56
N ARG A 503 16.30 49.02 -11.35
CA ARG A 503 15.50 48.70 -10.15
C ARG A 503 15.84 47.32 -9.58
N ASN A 504 15.90 47.25 -8.24
CA ASN A 504 16.08 45.99 -7.53
C ASN A 504 14.71 45.33 -7.28
N LEU A 505 14.43 44.23 -7.97
CA LEU A 505 13.24 43.41 -7.77
C LEU A 505 13.64 42.14 -7.02
N THR A 506 12.95 41.82 -5.93
CA THR A 506 13.10 40.54 -5.22
C THR A 506 11.75 39.85 -5.12
N VAL A 507 11.61 38.65 -5.67
CA VAL A 507 10.40 37.84 -5.50
C VAL A 507 10.65 36.78 -4.42
N HIS A 508 9.92 36.88 -3.32
CA HIS A 508 9.89 35.90 -2.25
C HIS A 508 8.86 34.81 -2.59
N ILE A 509 9.33 33.57 -2.66
CA ILE A 509 8.51 32.42 -3.03
C ILE A 509 8.50 31.42 -1.89
N CYS A 510 7.31 30.95 -1.50
CA CYS A 510 7.15 29.94 -0.45
C CYS A 510 6.28 28.80 -0.95
N VAL A 511 6.76 27.57 -0.83
CA VAL A 511 6.00 26.38 -1.20
C VAL A 511 5.52 25.67 0.07
N LYS A 512 4.20 25.44 0.20
CA LYS A 512 3.61 24.79 1.38
C LYS A 512 2.49 23.84 1.00
N GLN A 513 2.43 22.70 1.68
CA GLN A 513 1.38 21.70 1.47
C GLN A 513 0.14 22.01 2.35
N GLN A 514 -1.04 21.59 1.87
CA GLN A 514 -2.35 21.59 2.54
C GLN A 514 -2.95 22.95 2.90
N ARG A 515 -2.13 23.97 3.18
CA ARG A 515 -2.59 25.33 3.53
C ARG A 515 -1.66 26.38 2.91
N PRO A 516 -2.20 27.57 2.55
CA PRO A 516 -1.37 28.69 2.12
C PRO A 516 -0.38 29.11 3.23
N PRO A 517 0.83 29.57 2.86
CA PRO A 517 1.75 30.24 3.77
C PRO A 517 1.09 31.43 4.51
N GLN A 518 1.42 31.61 5.80
CA GLN A 518 0.79 32.64 6.62
C GLN A 518 1.38 34.02 6.27
N TYR A 519 0.51 34.98 5.99
CA TYR A 519 0.89 36.38 5.77
C TYR A 519 0.89 37.14 7.11
N MET A 520 1.99 37.83 7.41
CA MET A 520 2.15 38.67 8.59
C MET A 520 1.95 40.13 8.18
N SER A 521 0.87 40.75 8.64
CA SER A 521 0.51 42.14 8.32
C SER A 521 1.53 43.15 8.83
N ASP A 522 2.12 42.89 10.00
CA ASP A 522 2.98 43.84 10.71
C ASP A 522 4.36 43.99 10.04
N THR A 523 4.85 42.90 9.44
CA THR A 523 6.16 42.84 8.76
C THR A 523 6.02 42.85 7.23
N ASN A 524 4.79 42.91 6.71
CA ASN A 524 4.45 42.76 5.29
C ASN A 524 5.21 41.59 4.64
N SER A 525 5.23 40.42 5.29
CA SER A 525 6.04 39.29 4.86
C SER A 525 5.31 37.96 5.04
N VAL A 526 5.66 36.99 4.19
CA VAL A 526 5.14 35.62 4.28
C VAL A 526 6.05 34.78 5.18
N SER A 527 5.47 34.14 6.20
CA SER A 527 6.18 33.19 7.07
C SER A 527 6.27 31.81 6.42
N CYS A 528 7.51 31.37 6.17
CA CYS A 528 7.84 30.04 5.67
C CYS A 528 8.45 29.19 6.79
N PRO A 529 7.85 28.04 7.15
CA PRO A 529 8.29 27.23 8.29
C PRO A 529 9.66 26.55 8.12
N HIS A 530 10.17 26.44 6.89
CA HIS A 530 11.49 25.86 6.60
C HIS A 530 12.22 26.68 5.54
N SER A 531 13.49 27.03 5.80
CA SER A 531 14.38 27.72 4.84
C SER A 531 14.52 26.97 3.51
N GLN A 532 14.42 25.64 3.56
CA GLN A 532 14.44 24.75 2.40
C GLN A 532 13.21 24.87 1.47
N MET A 533 12.09 25.44 1.93
CA MET A 533 10.87 25.61 1.13
C MET A 533 10.64 27.08 0.72
N SER A 534 11.58 27.95 1.08
CA SER A 534 11.61 29.35 0.65
C SER A 534 12.64 29.55 -0.46
N MET A 535 12.27 30.28 -1.50
CA MET A 535 13.16 30.73 -2.57
C MET A 535 13.10 32.24 -2.67
N LYS A 536 14.21 32.86 -3.05
CA LYS A 536 14.26 34.29 -3.38
C LYS A 536 14.83 34.43 -4.77
N LEU A 537 14.12 35.14 -5.63
CA LEU A 537 14.62 35.58 -6.93
C LEU A 537 15.07 37.02 -6.80
N HIS A 538 16.38 37.28 -6.87
CA HIS A 538 16.93 38.62 -6.81
C HIS A 538 17.30 39.10 -8.21
N PHE A 539 16.85 40.29 -8.57
CA PHE A 539 17.12 40.94 -9.84
C PHE A 539 17.72 42.31 -9.55
N SER A 540 19.03 42.43 -9.73
CA SER A 540 19.77 43.69 -9.58
C SER A 540 20.73 43.94 -10.73
N ASP A 541 21.44 42.89 -11.17
CA ASP A 541 22.23 42.89 -12.41
C ASP A 541 22.60 41.45 -12.78
N ILE A 542 21.95 40.90 -13.81
CA ILE A 542 22.32 39.74 -14.66
C ILE A 542 22.61 38.36 -14.00
N GLN A 543 22.92 38.24 -12.70
CA GLN A 543 23.52 37.01 -12.14
C GLN A 543 22.55 35.99 -11.51
N SER A 544 21.25 36.28 -11.35
CA SER A 544 20.30 35.25 -10.89
C SER A 544 18.89 35.42 -11.46
N THR A 545 18.70 34.98 -12.70
CA THR A 545 17.42 35.08 -13.42
C THR A 545 16.45 33.93 -13.15
N THR A 546 16.91 32.87 -12.45
CA THR A 546 16.14 31.65 -12.22
C THR A 546 16.34 31.09 -10.81
N SER A 547 15.27 30.54 -10.22
CA SER A 547 15.32 29.75 -8.99
C SER A 547 14.66 28.41 -9.24
N LEU A 548 15.28 27.35 -8.73
CA LEU A 548 14.87 25.97 -8.92
C LEU A 548 14.78 25.27 -7.58
N ARG A 549 13.67 24.59 -7.34
CA ARG A 549 13.54 23.66 -6.22
C ARG A 549 13.03 22.32 -6.69
N LEU A 550 13.63 21.27 -6.15
CA LEU A 550 13.32 19.87 -6.43
C LEU A 550 12.74 19.26 -5.15
N ILE A 551 11.57 18.64 -5.27
CA ILE A 551 10.86 17.99 -4.17
C ILE A 551 10.69 16.51 -4.57
N PRO A 552 11.62 15.62 -4.15
CA PRO A 552 11.53 14.20 -4.45
C PRO A 552 10.36 13.57 -3.69
N PHE A 553 9.67 12.63 -4.34
CA PHE A 553 8.54 11.88 -3.78
C PHE A 553 7.51 12.79 -3.07
N PRO A 554 6.89 13.73 -3.81
CA PRO A 554 6.00 14.72 -3.23
C PRO A 554 4.82 14.02 -2.55
N ARG A 555 4.46 14.48 -1.35
CA ARG A 555 3.27 13.98 -0.65
C ARG A 555 1.99 14.33 -1.43
N PRO A 556 1.01 13.43 -1.50
CA PRO A 556 -0.24 13.70 -2.20
C PRO A 556 -1.08 14.76 -1.49
N GLY A 557 -1.91 15.46 -2.25
CA GLY A 557 -2.82 16.51 -1.78
C GLY A 557 -2.57 17.87 -2.46
N THR A 558 -3.22 18.91 -1.94
CA THR A 558 -3.12 20.28 -2.46
C THR A 558 -1.85 20.97 -2.00
N TRP A 559 -1.16 21.62 -2.93
CA TRP A 559 0.03 22.41 -2.70
C TRP A 559 -0.24 23.88 -3.03
N PHE A 560 0.35 24.77 -2.24
CA PHE A 560 0.24 26.22 -2.38
C PHE A 560 1.62 26.85 -2.57
N ILE A 561 1.72 27.83 -3.46
CA ILE A 561 2.90 28.63 -3.70
C ILE A 561 2.53 30.08 -3.47
N SER A 562 3.19 30.77 -2.54
CA SER A 562 3.06 32.22 -2.39
C SER A 562 4.09 32.92 -3.27
N LEU A 563 3.68 33.97 -3.97
CA LEU A 563 4.52 34.84 -4.77
C LEU A 563 4.39 36.25 -4.19
N GLN A 564 5.43 36.72 -3.52
CA GLN A 564 5.46 38.06 -2.95
C GLN A 564 6.61 38.86 -3.58
N PRO A 565 6.30 39.78 -4.49
CA PRO A 565 7.30 40.64 -5.08
C PRO A 565 7.56 41.90 -4.23
N LEU A 566 8.83 42.19 -4.01
CA LEU A 566 9.32 43.37 -3.31
C LEU A 566 10.19 44.15 -4.28
N CYS A 567 9.85 45.42 -4.48
CA CYS A 567 10.51 46.27 -5.45
C CYS A 567 11.13 47.46 -4.71
N THR A 568 12.42 47.72 -4.91
CA THR A 568 13.14 48.82 -4.27
C THR A 568 13.87 49.67 -5.32
N THR A 569 13.80 50.99 -5.20
CA THR A 569 14.48 51.95 -6.07
C THR A 569 15.63 52.62 -5.33
N ASP A 570 16.68 52.99 -6.06
CA ASP A 570 17.82 53.75 -5.51
C ASP A 570 17.55 55.28 -5.43
N SER A 571 16.40 55.78 -5.91
CA SER A 571 16.06 57.20 -5.90
C SER A 571 14.73 57.52 -5.19
N HIS A 572 14.75 58.62 -4.42
CA HIS A 572 13.67 59.14 -3.56
C HIS A 572 12.47 59.77 -4.29
N GLU A 573 12.17 59.40 -5.53
CA GLU A 573 11.02 59.96 -6.27
C GLU A 573 9.75 59.10 -6.14
N ASN A 574 8.67 59.76 -5.70
CA ASN A 574 7.24 59.38 -5.65
C ASN A 574 6.87 57.88 -5.75
N LYS A 575 6.63 57.29 -4.57
CA LYS A 575 6.08 55.92 -4.35
C LYS A 575 4.75 55.60 -5.06
N SER A 576 3.97 56.61 -5.48
CA SER A 576 2.59 56.43 -5.99
C SER A 576 2.49 55.96 -7.44
N HIS A 577 3.51 56.17 -8.28
CA HIS A 577 3.52 55.68 -9.67
C HIS A 577 3.92 54.20 -9.80
N PHE A 578 4.25 53.54 -8.69
CA PHE A 578 4.98 52.26 -8.67
C PHE A 578 4.10 51.03 -8.45
N GLU A 579 2.90 51.18 -7.87
CA GLU A 579 1.97 50.08 -7.58
C GLU A 579 1.21 49.56 -8.83
N SER A 580 1.35 50.25 -9.98
CA SER A 580 0.58 49.96 -11.20
C SER A 580 1.36 49.21 -12.29
N GLU A 581 2.65 48.95 -12.10
CA GLU A 581 3.46 48.24 -13.11
C GLU A 581 3.40 46.72 -12.90
N GLU A 582 3.05 46.01 -13.99
CA GLU A 582 2.99 44.54 -14.03
C GLU A 582 4.24 43.95 -14.65
N PHE A 583 4.75 42.87 -14.07
CA PHE A 583 5.84 42.09 -14.64
C PHE A 583 5.49 40.60 -14.68
N ARG A 584 6.09 39.90 -15.64
CA ARG A 584 5.73 38.50 -15.93
C ARG A 584 6.70 37.54 -15.29
N LEU A 585 6.19 36.67 -14.44
CA LEU A 585 6.93 35.55 -13.86
C LEU A 585 6.52 34.24 -14.57
N ASN A 586 7.50 33.46 -14.98
CA ASN A 586 7.31 32.14 -15.58
C ASN A 586 7.44 31.05 -14.51
N LEU A 587 6.38 30.27 -14.32
CA LEU A 587 6.26 29.16 -13.38
C LEU A 587 6.31 27.83 -14.13
N ARG A 588 7.49 27.21 -14.17
CA ARG A 588 7.64 25.84 -14.69
C ARG A 588 7.49 24.85 -13.54
N ILE A 589 6.26 24.40 -13.33
CA ILE A 589 5.93 23.38 -12.33
C ILE A 589 5.61 22.09 -13.09
N ARG A 590 6.42 21.05 -12.88
CA ARG A 590 6.28 19.77 -13.57
C ARG A 590 6.76 18.62 -12.70
N LEU A 591 6.24 17.43 -12.95
CA LEU A 591 6.83 16.21 -12.47
C LEU A 591 7.93 15.76 -13.45
N GLN A 592 8.91 15.04 -12.93
CA GLN A 592 9.85 14.27 -13.73
C GLN A 592 10.17 12.94 -13.03
N PRO A 593 10.67 11.92 -13.75
CA PRO A 593 11.07 10.68 -13.13
C PRO A 593 12.25 10.89 -12.16
N CYS A 594 13.38 11.44 -12.63
CA CYS A 594 14.61 11.53 -11.83
C CYS A 594 15.03 12.96 -11.47
N VAL A 595 15.95 13.10 -10.51
CA VAL A 595 16.16 14.34 -9.76
C VAL A 595 16.81 15.47 -10.58
N MET A 596 17.73 15.16 -11.50
CA MET A 596 18.55 16.18 -12.18
C MET A 596 17.90 16.72 -13.47
N GLU A 597 18.06 18.03 -13.72
CA GLU A 597 17.63 18.67 -14.97
C GLU A 597 18.69 18.36 -16.05
N ASN A 598 18.31 17.67 -17.12
CA ASN A 598 19.14 17.25 -18.28
C ASN A 598 20.12 16.07 -18.08
N GLU A 599 20.21 15.46 -16.89
CA GLU A 599 20.97 14.21 -16.66
C GLU A 599 20.14 13.19 -15.88
N GLN A 600 20.40 11.90 -16.13
CA GLN A 600 19.57 10.83 -15.60
C GLN A 600 19.78 10.67 -14.08
N CYS A 601 21.02 10.69 -13.55
CA CYS A 601 21.32 10.60 -12.11
C CYS A 601 22.80 11.00 -11.80
N GLY A 602 23.21 12.22 -12.17
CA GLY A 602 24.62 12.64 -12.11
C GLY A 602 25.53 11.79 -13.03
N GLY A 603 26.85 11.99 -12.94
CA GLY A 603 27.83 11.25 -13.76
C GLY A 603 28.06 9.79 -13.32
N HIS A 604 27.55 9.38 -12.15
CA HIS A 604 27.82 8.08 -11.52
C HIS A 604 26.54 7.34 -11.11
N GLY A 605 25.44 7.58 -11.81
CA GLY A 605 24.16 6.92 -11.53
C GLY A 605 23.27 6.79 -12.76
N LEU A 606 22.41 5.78 -12.74
CA LEU A 606 21.41 5.51 -13.76
C LEU A 606 20.00 5.69 -13.20
N CYS A 607 19.16 6.44 -13.91
CA CYS A 607 17.75 6.59 -13.57
C CYS A 607 17.01 5.30 -13.91
N LYS A 608 16.49 4.60 -12.90
CA LYS A 608 15.68 3.40 -13.09
C LYS A 608 14.25 3.64 -12.61
N GLU A 609 13.30 3.29 -13.47
CA GLU A 609 11.90 3.19 -13.10
C GLU A 609 11.68 1.83 -12.43
N ASN A 610 11.38 1.87 -11.14
CA ASN A 610 11.15 0.69 -10.34
C ASN A 610 9.66 0.53 -10.07
N HIS A 611 9.21 -0.72 -10.17
CA HIS A 611 7.83 -1.08 -9.91
C HIS A 611 7.76 -2.00 -8.70
N PHE A 612 7.39 -1.44 -7.55
CA PHE A 612 7.11 -2.22 -6.35
C PHE A 612 5.61 -2.28 -6.09
N ARG A 613 4.99 -3.40 -6.48
CA ARG A 613 3.54 -3.69 -6.34
C ARG A 613 2.62 -2.74 -7.11
N HIS A 614 2.29 -1.58 -6.54
CA HIS A 614 1.39 -0.54 -7.08
C HIS A 614 2.00 0.85 -7.06
N PHE A 615 3.20 0.96 -6.50
CA PHE A 615 3.96 2.19 -6.52
C PHE A 615 4.87 2.10 -7.73
N TYR A 616 4.54 2.90 -8.72
CA TYR A 616 5.52 3.34 -9.70
C TYR A 616 6.37 4.39 -9.00
N PHE A 617 7.68 4.22 -9.03
CA PHE A 617 8.59 5.25 -8.58
C PHE A 617 9.89 5.16 -9.36
N SER A 618 10.53 6.28 -9.51
CA SER A 618 11.83 6.39 -10.16
C SER A 618 12.87 6.73 -9.11
N SER A 619 14.03 6.08 -9.21
CA SER A 619 15.13 6.25 -8.27
C SER A 619 16.45 6.17 -8.99
N CYS A 620 17.44 6.89 -8.46
CA CYS A 620 18.80 6.79 -8.94
C CYS A 620 19.49 5.56 -8.39
N HIS A 621 19.98 4.70 -9.29
CA HIS A 621 20.84 3.60 -8.96
C HIS A 621 22.29 4.05 -9.14
N CYS A 622 23.01 4.18 -8.04
CA CYS A 622 24.40 4.64 -8.06
C CYS A 622 25.34 3.50 -8.43
N THR A 623 26.40 3.81 -9.19
CA THR A 623 27.46 2.87 -9.54
C THR A 623 28.66 3.06 -8.60
N ASP A 624 29.58 2.09 -8.54
CA ASP A 624 30.89 2.22 -7.90
C ASP A 624 30.90 2.60 -6.40
N GLY A 625 29.86 2.23 -5.64
CA GLY A 625 29.75 2.55 -4.21
C GLY A 625 29.49 4.02 -3.91
N TRP A 626 29.16 4.82 -4.94
CA TRP A 626 28.63 6.17 -4.77
C TRP A 626 27.28 6.10 -4.07
N LYS A 627 27.03 7.07 -3.20
CA LYS A 627 25.80 7.18 -2.44
C LYS A 627 25.13 8.52 -2.71
N GLY A 628 24.00 8.74 -2.07
CA GLY A 628 23.22 9.97 -2.20
C GLY A 628 22.14 9.90 -3.27
N TRP A 629 21.20 10.84 -3.19
CA TRP A 629 19.97 10.84 -3.98
C TRP A 629 20.18 11.06 -5.48
N GLY A 630 21.28 11.73 -5.85
CA GLY A 630 21.70 11.96 -7.23
C GLY A 630 22.99 11.23 -7.58
N CYS A 631 23.44 10.26 -6.78
CA CYS A 631 24.70 9.53 -6.98
C CYS A 631 25.94 10.44 -7.09
N THR A 632 25.98 11.47 -6.24
CA THR A 632 27.04 12.48 -6.18
C THR A 632 27.94 12.34 -4.94
N ASP A 633 27.63 11.44 -4.01
CA ASP A 633 28.38 11.32 -2.76
C ASP A 633 29.47 10.25 -2.89
N GLY A 634 30.71 10.69 -3.07
CA GLY A 634 31.88 9.84 -3.29
C GLY A 634 32.55 9.29 -2.03
N PHE A 635 31.98 9.50 -0.83
CA PHE A 635 32.63 9.13 0.44
C PHE A 635 32.88 7.63 0.62
N SER A 636 32.14 6.77 -0.07
CA SER A 636 32.28 5.31 -0.02
C SER A 636 32.61 4.69 -1.39
N SER A 637 33.09 5.49 -2.34
CA SER A 637 33.39 4.99 -3.67
C SER A 637 34.55 3.98 -3.60
N HIS A 638 34.33 2.79 -4.15
CA HIS A 638 35.35 1.74 -4.20
C HIS A 638 36.18 1.93 -5.47
N SER A 639 37.48 1.64 -5.42
CA SER A 639 38.32 1.71 -6.61
C SER A 639 37.87 0.67 -7.65
N HIS A 640 37.81 1.05 -8.92
CA HIS A 640 37.44 0.16 -10.03
C HIS A 640 38.28 -1.15 -10.03
N ILE A 641 39.55 -1.05 -9.60
CA ILE A 641 40.46 -2.19 -9.45
C ILE A 641 39.95 -3.20 -8.41
N LEU A 642 39.42 -2.73 -7.29
CA LEU A 642 38.90 -3.59 -6.22
C LEU A 642 37.62 -4.32 -6.66
N THR A 643 36.74 -3.65 -7.40
CA THR A 643 35.50 -4.27 -7.93
C THR A 643 35.81 -5.36 -8.96
N VAL A 644 36.78 -5.13 -9.84
CA VAL A 644 37.24 -6.13 -10.81
C VAL A 644 37.88 -7.32 -10.07
N PHE A 645 38.72 -7.07 -9.07
CA PHE A 645 39.34 -8.13 -8.28
C PHE A 645 38.30 -9.01 -7.56
N GLN A 646 37.30 -8.40 -6.93
CA GLN A 646 36.23 -9.13 -6.24
C GLN A 646 35.39 -9.99 -7.20
N THR A 647 35.09 -9.46 -8.38
CA THR A 647 34.34 -10.18 -9.43
C THR A 647 35.16 -11.36 -9.97
N LEU A 648 36.45 -11.14 -10.22
CA LEU A 648 37.37 -12.17 -10.67
C LEU A 648 37.51 -13.27 -9.61
N LEU A 649 37.58 -12.92 -8.33
CA LEU A 649 37.65 -13.86 -7.22
C LEU A 649 36.40 -14.77 -7.18
N LEU A 650 35.22 -14.21 -7.42
CA LEU A 650 33.95 -14.96 -7.46
C LEU A 650 33.88 -15.93 -8.64
N ILE A 651 34.28 -15.49 -9.83
CA ILE A 651 34.31 -16.35 -11.03
C ILE A 651 35.38 -17.45 -10.90
N LEU A 652 36.61 -17.09 -10.53
CA LEU A 652 37.72 -18.04 -10.42
C LEU A 652 37.52 -19.09 -9.33
N SER A 653 36.74 -18.79 -8.29
CA SER A 653 36.43 -19.76 -7.23
C SER A 653 35.70 -21.01 -7.75
N ASN A 654 34.99 -20.91 -8.88
CA ASN A 654 34.32 -22.06 -9.50
C ASN A 654 35.30 -23.03 -10.20
N LEU A 655 36.53 -22.60 -10.51
CA LEU A 655 37.54 -23.49 -11.09
C LEU A 655 37.99 -24.60 -10.12
N PHE A 656 37.68 -24.48 -8.83
CA PHE A 656 37.89 -25.55 -7.85
C PHE A 656 37.06 -26.81 -8.11
N PHE A 657 36.12 -26.81 -9.08
CA PHE A 657 35.47 -28.03 -9.57
C PHE A 657 36.35 -28.87 -10.51
N LEU A 658 37.43 -28.31 -11.08
CA LEU A 658 38.31 -29.03 -12.02
C LEU A 658 38.91 -30.33 -11.45
N PRO A 659 39.41 -30.39 -10.19
CA PRO A 659 39.87 -31.65 -9.59
C PRO A 659 38.77 -32.70 -9.51
N ALA A 660 37.53 -32.32 -9.15
CA ALA A 660 36.39 -33.25 -9.08
C ALA A 660 36.04 -33.80 -10.47
N ILE A 661 36.02 -32.95 -11.50
CA ILE A 661 35.79 -33.33 -12.90
C ILE A 661 36.89 -34.30 -13.37
N TYR A 662 38.16 -34.00 -13.10
CA TYR A 662 39.29 -34.85 -13.45
C TYR A 662 39.24 -36.22 -12.74
N ILE A 663 38.92 -36.26 -11.46
CA ILE A 663 38.79 -37.51 -10.70
C ILE A 663 37.61 -38.33 -11.21
N ALA A 664 36.44 -37.71 -11.44
CA ALA A 664 35.24 -38.37 -11.93
C ALA A 664 35.47 -39.01 -13.31
N THR A 665 36.06 -38.27 -14.25
CA THR A 665 36.41 -38.76 -15.59
C THR A 665 37.41 -39.91 -15.53
N LYS A 666 38.47 -39.80 -14.73
CA LYS A 666 39.44 -40.90 -14.52
C LYS A 666 38.80 -42.14 -13.90
N CYS A 667 37.80 -41.95 -13.04
CA CYS A 667 37.06 -43.04 -12.39
C CYS A 667 35.85 -43.55 -13.21
N LYS A 668 35.67 -43.09 -14.46
CA LYS A 668 34.57 -43.46 -15.38
C LYS A 668 33.15 -43.06 -14.91
N PHE A 669 33.04 -42.05 -14.05
CA PHE A 669 31.78 -41.43 -13.63
C PHE A 669 31.42 -40.27 -14.58
N TYR A 670 30.99 -40.61 -15.81
CA TYR A 670 30.77 -39.63 -16.87
C TYR A 670 29.56 -38.72 -16.62
N ALA A 671 28.47 -39.24 -16.05
CA ALA A 671 27.27 -38.45 -15.79
C ALA A 671 27.55 -37.36 -14.73
N GLU A 672 28.25 -37.74 -13.67
CA GLU A 672 28.68 -36.86 -12.58
C GLU A 672 29.66 -35.81 -13.10
N ALA A 673 30.63 -36.21 -13.92
CA ALA A 673 31.59 -35.28 -14.53
C ALA A 673 30.90 -34.19 -15.38
N VAL A 674 29.87 -34.55 -16.15
CA VAL A 674 29.08 -33.59 -16.94
C VAL A 674 28.31 -32.62 -16.04
N VAL A 675 27.71 -33.10 -14.95
CA VAL A 675 26.99 -32.24 -13.99
C VAL A 675 27.95 -31.28 -13.30
N TYR A 676 29.14 -31.72 -12.89
CA TYR A 676 30.16 -30.85 -12.28
C TYR A 676 30.66 -29.78 -13.26
N LEU A 677 30.88 -30.16 -14.52
CA LEU A 677 31.23 -29.21 -15.57
C LEU A 677 30.13 -28.17 -15.80
N ALA A 678 28.87 -28.61 -15.87
CA ALA A 678 27.72 -27.72 -16.01
C ALA A 678 27.61 -26.75 -14.83
N THR A 679 27.80 -27.24 -13.60
CA THR A 679 27.79 -26.43 -12.37
C THR A 679 28.88 -25.37 -12.40
N MET A 680 30.10 -25.74 -12.77
CA MET A 680 31.21 -24.80 -12.92
C MET A 680 30.91 -23.68 -13.93
N LEU A 681 30.37 -24.04 -15.11
CA LEU A 681 30.10 -23.07 -16.18
C LEU A 681 28.92 -22.15 -15.84
N PHE A 682 27.79 -22.70 -15.40
CA PHE A 682 26.60 -21.90 -15.09
C PHE A 682 26.83 -20.97 -13.91
N SER A 683 27.51 -21.43 -12.84
CA SER A 683 27.88 -20.58 -11.70
C SER A 683 28.82 -19.44 -12.13
N SER A 684 29.85 -19.75 -12.95
CA SER A 684 30.78 -18.74 -13.45
C SER A 684 30.08 -17.67 -14.30
N PHE A 685 29.18 -18.07 -15.20
CA PHE A 685 28.43 -17.14 -16.05
C PHE A 685 27.38 -16.36 -15.29
N TYR A 686 26.74 -16.97 -14.29
CA TYR A 686 25.82 -16.28 -13.41
C TYR A 686 26.54 -15.16 -12.65
N HIS A 687 27.66 -15.46 -11.98
CA HIS A 687 28.43 -14.47 -11.23
C HIS A 687 29.11 -13.41 -12.09
N ALA A 688 29.43 -13.73 -13.35
CA ALA A 688 29.86 -12.72 -14.33
C ALA A 688 28.72 -11.76 -14.72
N CYS A 689 27.49 -12.25 -14.74
CA CYS A 689 26.29 -11.48 -15.05
C CYS A 689 25.74 -10.70 -13.84
N ASP A 690 25.95 -11.19 -12.61
CA ASP A 690 25.47 -10.61 -11.34
C ASP A 690 26.33 -9.44 -10.84
N THR A 691 27.11 -8.81 -11.72
CA THR A 691 28.02 -7.71 -11.34
C THR A 691 27.47 -6.35 -11.75
N GLU A 692 27.69 -5.34 -10.90
CA GLU A 692 27.06 -4.03 -11.05
C GLU A 692 27.62 -3.20 -12.22
N ASN A 693 28.85 -3.46 -12.67
CA ASN A 693 29.57 -2.58 -13.62
C ASN A 693 29.86 -3.20 -14.98
N ILE A 694 30.09 -4.51 -15.06
CA ILE A 694 30.48 -5.23 -16.29
C ILE A 694 29.67 -6.52 -16.35
N ALA A 695 28.35 -6.39 -16.39
CA ALA A 695 27.45 -7.53 -16.51
C ALA A 695 27.60 -8.15 -17.92
N ILE A 696 28.39 -9.22 -18.03
CA ILE A 696 28.50 -10.02 -19.26
C ILE A 696 27.50 -11.16 -19.15
N CYS A 697 26.26 -10.91 -19.58
CA CYS A 697 25.19 -11.89 -19.56
C CYS A 697 25.07 -12.58 -20.92
N ILE A 698 25.53 -13.84 -21.01
CA ILE A 698 25.39 -14.67 -22.23
C ILE A 698 23.92 -15.06 -22.46
N PHE A 699 23.16 -15.22 -21.37
CA PHE A 699 21.73 -15.54 -21.38
C PHE A 699 20.96 -14.58 -20.46
N LYS A 700 19.63 -14.68 -20.47
CA LYS A 700 18.77 -13.94 -19.52
C LYS A 700 19.16 -14.26 -18.08
N TYR A 701 19.24 -13.23 -17.23
CA TYR A 701 19.61 -13.35 -15.82
C TYR A 701 18.82 -14.44 -15.09
N ASP A 702 17.49 -14.46 -15.25
CA ASP A 702 16.62 -15.45 -14.59
C ASP A 702 16.94 -16.90 -14.96
N VAL A 703 17.45 -17.13 -16.18
CA VAL A 703 17.84 -18.45 -16.69
C VAL A 703 19.18 -18.85 -16.11
N LEU A 704 20.18 -17.95 -16.11
CA LEU A 704 21.47 -18.20 -15.49
C LEU A 704 21.34 -18.49 -14.00
N GLN A 705 20.52 -17.71 -13.30
CA GLN A 705 20.21 -17.91 -11.90
C GLN A 705 19.54 -19.27 -11.67
N PHE A 706 18.55 -19.65 -12.49
CA PHE A 706 17.92 -20.98 -12.37
C PHE A 706 18.95 -22.10 -12.56
N CYS A 707 19.78 -22.01 -13.61
CA CYS A 707 20.77 -23.02 -13.93
C CYS A 707 21.84 -23.17 -12.85
N ASP A 708 22.28 -22.07 -12.22
CA ASP A 708 23.23 -22.10 -11.11
C ASP A 708 22.69 -22.90 -9.91
N PHE A 709 21.53 -22.51 -9.38
CA PHE A 709 20.90 -23.23 -8.25
C PHE A 709 20.55 -24.68 -8.60
N TYR A 710 20.00 -24.93 -9.80
CA TYR A 710 19.63 -26.27 -10.25
C TYR A 710 20.84 -27.19 -10.36
N SER A 711 21.89 -26.75 -11.04
CA SER A 711 23.10 -27.57 -11.26
C SER A 711 23.88 -27.80 -9.98
N ALA A 712 23.95 -26.81 -9.08
CA ALA A 712 24.57 -26.96 -7.77
C ALA A 712 23.88 -28.05 -6.92
N ILE A 713 22.55 -28.01 -6.79
CA ILE A 713 21.81 -29.03 -6.02
C ILE A 713 21.89 -30.40 -6.70
N LEU A 714 21.81 -30.44 -8.03
CA LEU A 714 21.97 -31.68 -8.79
C LEU A 714 23.36 -32.29 -8.61
N SER A 715 24.42 -31.48 -8.51
CA SER A 715 25.78 -31.96 -8.27
C SER A 715 25.92 -32.73 -6.95
N PHE A 716 25.29 -32.22 -5.88
CA PHE A 716 25.23 -32.95 -4.61
C PHE A 716 24.45 -34.24 -4.73
N TRP A 717 23.30 -34.21 -5.41
CA TRP A 717 22.46 -35.39 -5.60
C TRP A 717 23.22 -36.52 -6.30
N VAL A 718 23.83 -36.24 -7.46
CA VAL A 718 24.56 -37.27 -8.22
C VAL A 718 25.79 -37.76 -7.46
N THR A 719 26.45 -36.91 -6.66
CA THR A 719 27.54 -37.33 -5.77
C THR A 719 27.06 -38.34 -4.73
N ILE A 720 25.92 -38.08 -4.07
CA ILE A 720 25.37 -38.96 -3.04
C ILE A 720 24.90 -40.29 -3.65
N VAL A 721 24.27 -40.24 -4.83
CA VAL A 721 23.87 -41.46 -5.55
C VAL A 721 25.10 -42.28 -5.95
N ALA A 722 26.18 -41.67 -6.45
CA ALA A 722 27.42 -42.37 -6.76
C ALA A 722 28.04 -43.04 -5.52
N MET A 723 27.98 -42.39 -4.34
CA MET A 723 28.46 -42.94 -3.07
C MET A 723 27.60 -44.11 -2.55
N SER A 724 26.32 -44.16 -2.92
CA SER A 724 25.37 -45.18 -2.45
C SER A 724 25.59 -46.57 -3.08
N ALA A 725 26.44 -46.68 -4.11
CA ALA A 725 26.82 -47.94 -4.76
C ALA A 725 25.62 -48.83 -5.14
N LEU A 726 24.59 -48.22 -5.73
CA LEU A 726 23.37 -48.90 -6.16
C LEU A 726 23.57 -49.73 -7.44
N PRO A 727 22.73 -50.76 -7.68
CA PRO A 727 22.65 -51.43 -8.98
C PRO A 727 22.37 -50.44 -10.11
N LEU A 728 22.93 -50.68 -11.31
CA LEU A 728 22.90 -49.74 -12.43
C LEU A 728 21.49 -49.27 -12.79
N SER A 729 20.50 -50.16 -12.75
CA SER A 729 19.09 -49.85 -13.03
C SER A 729 18.48 -48.84 -12.03
N VAL A 730 18.75 -49.03 -10.74
CA VAL A 730 18.25 -48.15 -9.67
C VAL A 730 19.00 -46.83 -9.68
N CYS A 731 20.30 -46.85 -10.01
CA CYS A 731 21.11 -45.64 -10.17
C CYS A 731 20.56 -44.73 -11.27
N SER A 732 20.27 -45.26 -12.46
CA SER A 732 19.68 -44.48 -13.55
C SER A 732 18.31 -43.90 -13.19
N MET A 733 17.46 -44.66 -12.49
CA MET A 733 16.17 -44.15 -11.99
C MET A 733 16.36 -43.03 -10.97
N ALA A 734 17.29 -43.16 -10.03
CA ALA A 734 17.57 -42.16 -9.02
C ALA A 734 18.14 -40.86 -9.63
N HIS A 735 19.00 -40.96 -10.66
CA HIS A 735 19.50 -39.81 -11.41
C HIS A 735 18.37 -39.05 -12.10
N MET A 736 17.49 -39.74 -12.83
CA MET A 736 16.38 -39.11 -13.54
C MET A 736 15.33 -38.52 -12.59
N ALA A 737 14.98 -39.23 -11.51
CA ALA A 737 14.03 -38.75 -10.51
C ALA A 737 14.55 -37.51 -9.79
N GLY A 738 15.84 -37.50 -9.43
CA GLY A 738 16.48 -36.33 -8.82
C GLY A 738 16.52 -35.14 -9.77
N ALA A 739 16.96 -35.33 -11.02
CA ALA A 739 17.01 -34.25 -12.01
C ALA A 739 15.64 -33.59 -12.22
N LEU A 740 14.58 -34.37 -12.42
CA LEU A 740 13.23 -33.81 -12.61
C LEU A 740 12.68 -33.19 -11.31
N GLY A 741 12.87 -33.84 -10.17
CA GLY A 741 12.36 -33.36 -8.88
C GLY A 741 13.03 -32.06 -8.43
N ILE A 742 14.35 -31.96 -8.57
CA ILE A 742 15.12 -30.76 -8.23
C ILE A 742 14.75 -29.61 -9.18
N ALA A 743 14.58 -29.87 -10.48
CA ALA A 743 14.14 -28.84 -11.43
C ALA A 743 12.78 -28.24 -11.05
N LEU A 744 11.80 -29.09 -10.70
CA LEU A 744 10.49 -28.64 -10.24
C LEU A 744 10.56 -27.87 -8.91
N ALA A 745 11.40 -28.32 -7.97
CA ALA A 745 11.57 -27.67 -6.67
C ALA A 745 12.18 -26.27 -6.81
N VAL A 746 13.25 -26.14 -7.59
CA VAL A 746 13.91 -24.85 -7.86
C VAL A 746 12.96 -23.89 -8.60
N GLN A 747 12.13 -24.40 -9.53
CA GLN A 747 11.16 -23.58 -10.24
C GLN A 747 10.00 -23.10 -9.34
N ALA A 748 9.60 -23.90 -8.36
CA ALA A 748 8.54 -23.53 -7.42
C ALA A 748 8.98 -22.43 -6.46
N GLU A 749 10.14 -22.60 -5.81
CA GLU A 749 10.66 -21.64 -4.84
C GLU A 749 12.19 -21.71 -4.74
N LYS A 750 12.90 -20.91 -5.55
CA LYS A 750 14.38 -20.93 -5.66
C LYS A 750 15.12 -20.80 -4.33
N THR A 751 14.61 -19.98 -3.41
CA THR A 751 15.24 -19.67 -2.10
C THR A 751 14.64 -20.44 -0.92
N GLY A 752 13.71 -21.36 -1.17
CA GLY A 752 13.05 -22.10 -0.11
C GLY A 752 14.02 -23.06 0.57
N LEU A 753 14.11 -23.06 1.91
CA LEU A 753 14.96 -23.99 2.66
C LEU A 753 14.69 -25.48 2.28
N TRP A 754 13.44 -25.79 1.93
CA TRP A 754 13.02 -27.13 1.51
C TRP A 754 13.68 -27.63 0.22
N THR A 755 14.09 -26.75 -0.70
CA THR A 755 14.74 -27.14 -1.96
C THR A 755 16.13 -27.75 -1.73
N PHE A 756 16.80 -27.35 -0.65
CA PHE A 756 18.09 -27.91 -0.24
C PHE A 756 17.94 -29.12 0.68
N VAL A 757 17.05 -29.03 1.67
CA VAL A 757 16.91 -30.06 2.71
C VAL A 757 16.38 -31.37 2.14
N VAL A 758 15.37 -31.34 1.27
CA VAL A 758 14.71 -32.55 0.79
C VAL A 758 15.66 -33.44 -0.04
N PRO A 759 16.37 -32.95 -1.08
CA PRO A 759 17.31 -33.77 -1.84
C PRO A 759 18.46 -34.32 -0.99
N VAL A 760 18.99 -33.54 -0.05
CA VAL A 760 20.09 -33.97 0.82
C VAL A 760 19.64 -35.08 1.78
N VAL A 761 18.51 -34.89 2.46
CA VAL A 761 17.97 -35.88 3.40
C VAL A 761 17.58 -37.17 2.68
N THR A 762 16.91 -37.06 1.54
CA THR A 762 16.51 -38.25 0.74
C THR A 762 17.72 -38.99 0.18
N GLY A 763 18.74 -38.27 -0.31
CA GLY A 763 19.99 -38.88 -0.76
C GLY A 763 20.74 -39.61 0.37
N ILE A 764 20.87 -38.99 1.55
CA ILE A 764 21.50 -39.61 2.72
C ILE A 764 20.73 -40.85 3.16
N ALA A 765 19.39 -40.82 3.14
CA ALA A 765 18.56 -41.98 3.45
C ALA A 765 18.81 -43.13 2.48
N ILE A 766 18.88 -42.87 1.18
CA ILE A 766 19.20 -43.87 0.15
C ILE A 766 20.57 -44.50 0.42
N MET A 767 21.58 -43.68 0.74
CA MET A 767 22.93 -44.15 1.06
C MET A 767 22.94 -45.05 2.30
N LEU A 768 22.30 -44.64 3.40
CA LEU A 768 22.23 -45.40 4.64
C LEU A 768 21.49 -46.74 4.46
N LEU A 769 20.38 -46.74 3.71
CA LEU A 769 19.62 -47.95 3.40
C LEU A 769 20.42 -48.92 2.53
N SER A 770 21.12 -48.42 1.51
CA SER A 770 21.99 -49.24 0.65
C SER A 770 23.12 -49.89 1.43
N TRP A 771 23.83 -49.11 2.25
CA TRP A 771 24.92 -49.63 3.09
C TRP A 771 24.42 -50.62 4.15
N GLY A 772 23.26 -50.34 4.77
CA GLY A 772 22.61 -51.23 5.72
C GLY A 772 22.26 -52.58 5.09
N ASN A 773 21.70 -52.58 3.89
CA ASN A 773 21.38 -53.80 3.14
C ASN A 773 22.64 -54.60 2.77
N GLN A 774 23.72 -53.93 2.34
CA GLN A 774 25.00 -54.59 2.04
C GLN A 774 25.66 -55.20 3.30
N CYS A 775 25.55 -54.54 4.45
CA CYS A 775 26.05 -55.08 5.73
C CYS A 775 25.23 -56.30 6.17
N TRP A 776 23.92 -56.27 5.96
CA TRP A 776 23.02 -57.38 6.24
C TRP A 776 23.35 -58.61 5.39
N GLN A 777 23.57 -58.42 4.09
CA GLN A 777 23.87 -59.50 3.16
C GLN A 777 25.27 -60.09 3.35
N SER A 778 26.27 -59.27 3.70
CA SER A 778 27.67 -59.70 3.82
C SER A 778 28.06 -60.28 5.19
N LYS A 779 27.18 -60.22 6.21
CA LYS A 779 27.43 -60.64 7.62
C LYS A 779 28.77 -60.16 8.20
N SER A 780 29.36 -59.10 7.63
CA SER A 780 30.67 -58.58 7.97
C SER A 780 30.63 -57.06 7.94
N PHE A 781 30.80 -56.42 9.10
CA PHE A 781 30.80 -54.98 9.21
C PHE A 781 32.15 -54.40 8.75
N ARG A 782 32.34 -54.22 7.44
CA ARG A 782 33.55 -53.60 6.85
C ARG A 782 33.43 -52.07 6.79
N LEU A 783 33.07 -51.44 7.91
CA LEU A 783 32.83 -49.98 7.95
C LEU A 783 34.11 -49.13 8.12
N THR A 784 35.26 -49.71 8.46
CA THR A 784 36.36 -48.95 9.10
C THR A 784 37.34 -48.22 8.18
N ARG A 785 37.58 -48.66 6.92
CA ARG A 785 38.56 -47.98 6.03
C ARG A 785 37.94 -47.00 5.03
N ARG A 786 36.72 -47.26 4.53
CA ARG A 786 36.03 -46.35 3.60
C ARG A 786 35.55 -45.07 4.28
N LEU A 787 35.08 -45.13 5.53
CA LEU A 787 34.65 -43.95 6.27
C LEU A 787 35.78 -42.97 6.58
N LEU A 788 37.00 -43.46 6.79
CA LEU A 788 38.15 -42.59 7.10
C LEU A 788 38.51 -41.67 5.92
N HIS A 789 38.32 -42.13 4.68
CA HIS A 789 38.53 -41.34 3.47
C HIS A 789 37.44 -40.30 3.22
N LEU A 790 36.26 -40.44 3.85
CA LEU A 790 35.13 -39.51 3.71
C LEU A 790 35.19 -38.34 4.72
N ILE A 791 35.95 -38.48 5.82
CA ILE A 791 36.07 -37.45 6.87
C ILE A 791 36.50 -36.08 6.32
N PRO A 792 37.54 -35.97 5.45
CA PRO A 792 37.92 -34.67 4.89
C PRO A 792 36.81 -34.05 4.04
N GLY A 793 36.12 -34.85 3.23
CA GLY A 793 35.00 -34.40 2.40
C GLY A 793 33.84 -33.86 3.24
N VAL A 794 33.41 -34.61 4.27
CA VAL A 794 32.34 -34.19 5.19
C VAL A 794 32.74 -32.92 5.97
N ALA A 795 33.99 -32.80 6.40
CA ALA A 795 34.48 -31.60 7.08
C ALA A 795 34.41 -30.36 6.18
N PHE A 796 34.77 -30.48 4.89
CA PHE A 796 34.62 -29.39 3.92
C PHE A 796 33.15 -29.03 3.67
N VAL A 797 32.24 -30.01 3.58
CA VAL A 797 30.79 -29.74 3.43
C VAL A 797 30.26 -28.97 4.64
N ILE A 798 30.59 -29.39 5.87
CA ILE A 798 30.16 -28.69 7.10
C ILE A 798 30.72 -27.26 7.10
N THR A 799 31.99 -27.10 6.77
CA THR A 799 32.64 -25.78 6.73
C THR A 799 31.98 -24.86 5.71
N GLY A 800 31.66 -25.37 4.51
CA GLY A 800 30.88 -24.63 3.52
C GLY A 800 29.51 -24.22 4.05
N LEU A 801 28.74 -25.16 4.61
CA LEU A 801 27.41 -24.84 5.16
C LEU A 801 27.47 -23.78 6.28
N VAL A 802 28.51 -23.77 7.12
CA VAL A 802 28.70 -22.73 8.15
C VAL A 802 29.03 -21.37 7.52
N LEU A 803 29.92 -21.34 6.51
CA LEU A 803 30.25 -20.11 5.79
C LEU A 803 28.98 -19.46 5.19
N PHE A 804 28.15 -20.27 4.55
CA PHE A 804 26.91 -19.83 3.92
C PHE A 804 25.84 -19.39 4.94
N ALA A 805 25.62 -20.18 6.00
CA ALA A 805 24.50 -19.95 6.92
C ALA A 805 24.75 -18.86 7.97
N PHE A 806 26.01 -18.65 8.38
CA PHE A 806 26.33 -17.82 9.55
C PHE A 806 27.33 -16.69 9.31
N LEU A 807 28.19 -16.79 8.29
CA LEU A 807 29.28 -15.82 8.07
C LEU A 807 29.04 -14.89 6.88
N GLU A 808 28.08 -15.22 6.01
CA GLU A 808 27.71 -14.40 4.87
C GLU A 808 26.89 -13.17 5.31
N THR A 809 27.33 -11.98 4.91
CA THR A 809 26.68 -10.68 5.14
C THR A 809 26.76 -9.84 3.86
N GLU A 810 25.92 -8.81 3.73
CA GLU A 810 25.92 -7.93 2.54
C GLU A 810 27.28 -7.29 2.26
N GLY A 811 28.08 -7.01 3.31
CA GLY A 811 29.39 -6.35 3.17
C GLY A 811 30.53 -7.29 2.77
N ASN A 812 30.42 -8.60 3.02
CA ASN A 812 31.48 -9.57 2.76
C ASN A 812 31.07 -10.68 1.77
N TYR A 813 29.87 -10.60 1.19
CA TYR A 813 29.28 -11.56 0.25
C TYR A 813 30.30 -12.08 -0.76
N LYS A 814 30.94 -11.19 -1.53
CA LYS A 814 31.86 -11.58 -2.61
C LYS A 814 33.04 -12.44 -2.13
N TYR A 815 33.49 -12.28 -0.88
CA TYR A 815 34.61 -13.06 -0.33
C TYR A 815 34.15 -14.38 0.30
N ILE A 816 33.13 -14.32 1.16
CA ILE A 816 32.61 -15.50 1.87
C ILE A 816 31.96 -16.48 0.89
N HIS A 817 31.21 -15.96 -0.08
CA HIS A 817 30.55 -16.78 -1.09
C HIS A 817 31.56 -17.46 -2.03
N SER A 818 32.67 -16.78 -2.36
CA SER A 818 33.78 -17.40 -3.10
C SER A 818 34.47 -18.53 -2.31
N ALA A 819 34.68 -18.31 -1.00
CA ALA A 819 35.21 -19.35 -0.12
C ALA A 819 34.25 -20.53 0.02
N TRP A 820 32.94 -20.26 0.03
CA TRP A 820 31.90 -21.28 0.01
C TRP A 820 31.98 -22.16 -1.24
N HIS A 821 32.01 -21.58 -2.45
CA HIS A 821 32.16 -22.34 -3.69
C HIS A 821 33.43 -23.20 -3.71
N ALA A 822 34.57 -22.63 -3.31
CA ALA A 822 35.83 -23.36 -3.25
C ALA A 822 35.78 -24.54 -2.28
N THR A 823 35.23 -24.34 -1.08
CA THR A 823 35.12 -25.41 -0.06
C THR A 823 34.16 -26.52 -0.48
N ILE A 824 33.01 -26.19 -1.07
CA ILE A 824 32.07 -27.17 -1.60
C ILE A 824 32.68 -27.95 -2.77
N ALA A 825 33.30 -27.30 -3.74
CA ALA A 825 33.90 -27.96 -4.89
C ALA A 825 35.04 -28.91 -4.49
N LEU A 826 35.88 -28.49 -3.52
CA LEU A 826 36.91 -29.34 -2.93
C LEU A 826 36.33 -30.55 -2.20
N SER A 827 35.19 -30.39 -1.51
CA SER A 827 34.54 -31.49 -0.81
C SER A 827 34.17 -32.66 -1.73
N ILE A 828 33.64 -32.36 -2.93
CA ILE A 828 33.22 -33.37 -3.92
C ILE A 828 34.43 -34.21 -4.37
N SER A 829 35.61 -33.61 -4.48
CA SER A 829 36.85 -34.31 -4.86
C SER A 829 37.25 -35.42 -3.88
N PHE A 830 36.88 -35.29 -2.60
CA PHE A 830 37.11 -36.31 -1.57
C PHE A 830 35.95 -37.30 -1.42
N LEU A 831 34.73 -36.92 -1.82
CA LEU A 831 33.53 -37.75 -1.70
C LEU A 831 33.38 -38.77 -2.83
N ILE A 832 33.93 -38.50 -4.02
CA ILE A 832 33.87 -39.42 -5.15
C ILE A 832 34.63 -40.73 -4.84
N PRO A 833 33.99 -41.91 -4.98
CA PRO A 833 34.66 -43.20 -4.79
C PRO A 833 35.83 -43.39 -5.77
N ARG A 834 37.00 -43.86 -5.28
CA ARG A 834 38.16 -44.17 -6.13
C ARG A 834 38.03 -45.56 -6.77
N SER A 835 38.53 -45.71 -8.00
CA SER A 835 38.38 -46.92 -8.83
C SER A 835 38.81 -48.23 -8.17
N SER A 836 39.72 -48.20 -7.18
CA SER A 836 40.15 -49.38 -6.41
C SER A 836 39.02 -50.04 -5.57
N ASP A 837 37.94 -49.30 -5.30
CA ASP A 837 36.77 -49.81 -4.59
C ASP A 837 35.66 -50.33 -5.52
N ALA A 838 35.65 -49.93 -6.80
CA ALA A 838 34.67 -50.34 -7.80
C ALA A 838 34.98 -51.74 -8.37
N THR A 839 36.27 -52.06 -8.61
CA THR A 839 36.70 -53.39 -9.10
C THR A 839 36.46 -54.53 -8.11
N LYS A 840 36.31 -54.22 -6.81
CA LYS A 840 35.93 -55.20 -5.77
C LYS A 840 34.42 -55.42 -5.65
N ALA A 841 33.59 -54.51 -6.18
CA ALA A 841 32.14 -54.69 -6.19
C ALA A 841 31.71 -55.57 -7.37
N THR A 842 32.37 -55.43 -8.53
CA THR A 842 32.10 -56.26 -9.73
C THR A 842 32.58 -57.70 -9.59
N SER A 843 33.61 -57.99 -8.78
CA SER A 843 34.10 -59.36 -8.56
C SER A 843 33.26 -60.20 -7.59
N VAL A 844 32.34 -59.58 -6.84
CA VAL A 844 31.37 -60.29 -5.98
C VAL A 844 30.14 -60.74 -6.78
N GLU A 845 29.78 -60.01 -7.85
CA GLU A 845 28.71 -60.40 -8.79
C GLU A 845 29.14 -61.47 -9.79
N SER A 846 30.44 -61.62 -10.10
CA SER A 846 30.92 -62.74 -10.92
C SER A 846 30.93 -64.06 -10.13
N SER A 847 31.32 -64.03 -8.85
CA SER A 847 31.41 -65.24 -8.01
C SER A 847 30.05 -65.82 -7.56
N THR A 848 28.96 -65.07 -7.69
CA THR A 848 27.59 -65.56 -7.42
C THR A 848 26.85 -66.05 -8.66
N LYS A 849 27.32 -65.69 -9.88
CA LYS A 849 26.76 -66.21 -11.14
C LYS A 849 27.46 -67.46 -11.66
N ASP A 850 28.66 -67.76 -11.17
CA ASP A 850 29.43 -68.96 -11.55
C ASP A 850 28.94 -70.25 -10.86
N ALA A 851 27.96 -70.18 -9.95
CA ALA A 851 27.38 -71.35 -9.26
C ALA A 851 26.06 -71.86 -9.87
N GLU A 852 25.46 -71.17 -10.85
CA GLU A 852 24.14 -71.53 -11.40
C GLU A 852 24.10 -71.75 -12.93
N ASN A 853 25.21 -71.65 -13.66
CA ASN A 853 25.23 -71.90 -15.11
C ASN A 853 26.30 -72.91 -15.53
N GLN A 854 26.23 -74.13 -14.97
CA GLN A 854 26.71 -75.35 -15.62
C GLN A 854 25.52 -76.05 -16.30
N SER A 855 25.00 -75.50 -17.40
CA SER A 855 24.21 -76.20 -18.43
C SER A 855 23.60 -75.19 -19.41
N ALA A 856 24.32 -74.87 -20.50
CA ALA A 856 23.78 -74.63 -21.85
C ALA A 856 24.86 -73.99 -22.73
N LYS A 857 25.09 -74.60 -23.89
CA LYS A 857 26.07 -74.24 -24.91
C LYS A 857 25.67 -73.02 -25.75
N GLU A 858 26.72 -72.33 -26.23
CA GLU A 858 26.92 -71.66 -27.52
C GLU A 858 25.75 -70.86 -28.15
N SER A 859 25.91 -69.53 -28.26
CA SER A 859 25.96 -68.75 -29.53
C SER A 859 25.60 -67.24 -29.34
N GLU A 860 26.25 -66.40 -30.17
CA GLU A 860 26.00 -64.97 -30.50
C GLU A 860 26.30 -63.88 -29.43
N MET A 861 27.38 -63.09 -29.53
CA MET A 861 27.85 -62.09 -30.51
C MET A 861 27.48 -60.65 -30.10
N ILE A 862 28.50 -59.93 -29.61
CA ILE A 862 28.55 -58.49 -29.33
C ILE A 862 29.05 -57.81 -30.61
N ASP A 863 28.23 -56.99 -31.26
CA ASP A 863 28.66 -55.69 -31.85
C ASP A 863 27.50 -55.01 -32.61
N ILE A 864 26.80 -54.08 -31.95
CA ILE A 864 25.96 -53.08 -32.61
C ILE A 864 26.13 -51.77 -31.85
N CYS A 865 27.13 -50.96 -32.24
CA CYS A 865 27.05 -49.50 -32.17
C CYS A 865 28.21 -48.75 -32.84
N GLU A 866 29.26 -49.41 -33.33
CA GLU A 866 30.37 -48.70 -34.02
C GLU A 866 30.20 -48.58 -35.55
N HIS A 867 29.18 -49.24 -36.13
CA HIS A 867 29.04 -49.33 -37.60
C HIS A 867 28.09 -48.30 -38.25
N ARG A 868 27.58 -47.30 -37.51
CA ARG A 868 26.56 -46.35 -38.03
C ARG A 868 26.99 -44.89 -38.18
N LEU A 869 28.25 -44.54 -37.88
CA LEU A 869 28.77 -43.18 -38.12
C LEU A 869 29.78 -43.07 -39.27
N ASN A 870 30.34 -44.19 -39.75
CA ASN A 870 31.30 -44.19 -40.87
C ASN A 870 30.68 -44.49 -42.25
N SER A 871 29.39 -44.82 -42.34
CA SER A 871 28.72 -45.12 -43.62
C SER A 871 28.04 -43.93 -44.30
N ASP A 872 27.78 -42.84 -43.58
CA ASP A 872 27.02 -41.69 -44.11
C ASP A 872 27.92 -40.50 -44.56
N LEU A 873 29.22 -40.53 -44.24
CA LEU A 873 30.18 -39.50 -44.69
C LEU A 873 30.89 -39.86 -46.02
N THR A 874 30.84 -41.12 -46.44
CA THR A 874 31.47 -41.62 -47.68
C THR A 874 30.50 -41.71 -48.87
N SER A 875 29.19 -41.51 -48.65
CA SER A 875 28.15 -41.50 -49.71
C SER A 875 27.78 -40.10 -50.22
N LEU A 876 28.33 -39.03 -49.64
CA LEU A 876 28.08 -37.63 -50.02
C LEU A 876 29.23 -36.95 -50.80
N LEU A 877 30.34 -37.66 -51.06
CA LEU A 877 31.53 -37.12 -51.74
C LEU A 877 31.87 -37.82 -53.08
N SER A 878 30.99 -38.66 -53.63
CA SER A 878 31.23 -39.40 -54.89
C SER A 878 30.24 -39.11 -56.04
N VAL A 879 29.43 -38.04 -55.95
CA VAL A 879 28.51 -37.64 -57.05
C VAL A 879 28.71 -36.17 -57.42
N THR A 880 29.92 -35.78 -57.81
CA THR A 880 30.18 -34.64 -58.71
C THR A 880 31.62 -34.76 -59.22
N ASN A 881 31.84 -35.57 -60.26
CA ASN A 881 32.92 -35.42 -61.24
C ASN A 881 32.80 -36.54 -62.28
N GLU A 882 31.93 -36.35 -63.28
CA GLU A 882 32.20 -36.76 -64.66
C GLU A 882 31.19 -36.09 -65.63
N THR A 883 31.75 -35.54 -66.70
CA THR A 883 31.13 -35.03 -67.96
C THR A 883 30.35 -33.70 -67.91
N THR A 884 31.01 -32.55 -68.09
CA THR A 884 31.40 -31.90 -69.37
C THR A 884 31.99 -30.52 -69.09
#